data_AF-A0A453SY29-F1
#
_entry.id   AF-A0A453SY29-F1
#
_cell.length_a   1.000
_cell.length_b   1.000
_cell.length_c   1.000
_cell.angle_alpha   90.00
_cell.angle_beta   90.00
_cell.angle_gamma   90.00
#
_symmetry.space_group_name_H-M   'P 1'
#
loop_
_entity.id
_entity.type
_entity.pdbx_description
1 polymer ?
#
loop_
_entity_poly.entity_id
_entity_poly.type
_entity_poly.pdbx_seq_one_letter_code
_entity_poly.pdbx_strand_id
1 'polypeptide(L)'
;GLLLAARRRFPAAFAAAGGHRVGLLHSFPSRTRLPRRPELACCFGTAPAEAVPAAAPATPRSRNVRSMEERRACEERLGQVVEKMKKEGIDMSQWRLGTFQRTICPQCEGGSTEERSLSVFIREDGTHGNWTCFRANCGWKGYTQPDGVPKAYQAKKDSGNENESDQEVKANQPVKVIRKLREEDLRLEPLCDELVTYFSERMISAKTLRRNNVSQRKRNNKIVIAFTYRRDKVLVGCKYREVSKKFSQEANTEKILYGLDDIKQARDIIIVEGEIDKLSMEEAGYCNCVSVPDGAPAQVSNKLPDKDHDKKYSYLWNCKEYLDPASRIILATDADPPGQALAEELARRLGKERCWRVKWPKKNETEFCKDANEVLMFLGPRALKEVIEGIHGDELGIPTGWKCMDGLYKVVPGELTIVTGVPNSGKSEWIDALLCNINNQCGWKFVLCSMENKVRDHARKLLEKHIKKPFFDARYGGSVERMSKDEFEEGKEWLNESFHLIRCEDDCLPSIDWVLNLAKAAVLRHGVRGLVIDPYNELDHQRPPNQTETEYVSQILTKIKRFAQHHSCHVWFVAHPRQLHNWTGAPPNMYDISGSAHFINKCDNGIVIHRNRDPDAGPVDVVQVCMKKVRNKVIGQIGDAFLTYDRITGEYKEADEAIVAKVVKQQIRQKSTSYQR
;
A
#
# COMPACT_ATOMS: atom_id res chain seq x y z
N GLY A 1 -21.97 -64.74 13.76
CA GLY A 1 -20.78 -64.53 14.58
C GLY A 1 -19.59 -65.19 13.92
N LEU A 2 -18.42 -64.54 14.02
CA LEU A 2 -17.06 -65.05 13.80
C LEU A 2 -16.66 -65.40 12.35
N LEU A 3 -15.70 -64.66 11.74
CA LEU A 3 -14.22 -64.79 11.84
C LEU A 3 -13.74 -66.06 11.07
N LEU A 4 -12.70 -66.12 10.23
CA LEU A 4 -11.43 -65.38 10.12
C LEU A 4 -10.66 -65.80 8.83
N ALA A 5 -9.91 -64.84 8.25
CA ALA A 5 -8.59 -64.93 7.57
C ALA A 5 -8.36 -65.88 6.35
N ALA A 6 -7.53 -65.57 5.34
CA ALA A 6 -6.23 -64.86 5.36
C ALA A 6 -5.83 -64.29 3.97
N ARG A 7 -5.41 -63.01 3.89
CA ARG A 7 -4.04 -62.47 3.68
C ARG A 7 -3.30 -62.82 2.36
N ARG A 8 -3.04 -61.79 1.54
CA ARG A 8 -1.70 -61.46 1.01
C ARG A 8 -1.49 -59.93 0.93
N ARG A 9 -0.22 -59.54 1.10
CA ARG A 9 0.32 -58.25 1.59
C ARG A 9 0.35 -57.14 0.53
N PHE A 10 -0.02 -55.93 0.94
CA PHE A 10 0.41 -54.65 0.33
C PHE A 10 1.61 -54.10 1.11
N PRO A 11 2.59 -53.42 0.47
CA PRO A 11 3.58 -52.63 1.19
C PRO A 11 2.99 -51.24 1.52
N ALA A 12 3.06 -50.89 2.80
CA ALA A 12 2.79 -49.55 3.29
C ALA A 12 4.05 -48.68 3.17
N ALA A 13 3.91 -47.48 2.61
CA ALA A 13 4.75 -46.32 2.92
C ALA A 13 4.07 -45.03 2.41
N PHE A 14 4.25 -43.95 3.17
CA PHE A 14 3.77 -42.58 2.98
C PHE A 14 2.32 -42.24 3.36
N ALA A 15 2.08 -42.28 4.68
CA ALA A 15 1.41 -41.17 5.33
C ALA A 15 2.43 -40.02 5.49
N ALA A 16 2.22 -38.92 4.79
CA ALA A 16 2.78 -37.61 5.15
C ALA A 16 1.70 -36.56 4.88
N ALA A 17 1.27 -35.93 5.96
CA ALA A 17 0.33 -34.82 5.97
C ALA A 17 0.90 -33.64 5.20
N GLY A 18 0.08 -33.05 4.34
CA GLY A 18 0.36 -31.83 3.62
C GLY A 18 -0.94 -31.11 3.30
N GLY A 19 -1.58 -30.55 4.32
CA GLY A 19 -2.67 -29.60 4.12
C GLY A 19 -2.08 -28.29 3.61
N HIS A 20 -2.32 -27.94 2.34
CA HIS A 20 -1.75 -26.74 1.74
C HIS A 20 -2.84 -25.87 1.13
N ARG A 21 -2.89 -24.63 1.64
CA ARG A 21 -3.94 -23.62 1.47
C ARG A 21 -3.63 -22.77 0.24
N VAL A 22 -4.62 -22.61 -0.64
CA VAL A 22 -4.76 -21.38 -1.43
C VAL A 22 -4.84 -20.22 -0.44
N GLY A 23 -4.19 -19.08 -0.69
CA GLY A 23 -4.15 -17.93 0.22
C GLY A 23 -5.55 -17.42 0.63
N LEU A 24 -6.12 -18.02 1.66
CA LEU A 24 -7.39 -17.66 2.28
C LEU A 24 -7.16 -16.49 3.23
N LEU A 25 -7.90 -15.40 3.03
CA LEU A 25 -7.87 -14.24 3.91
C LEU A 25 -8.88 -14.47 5.06
N HIS A 26 -8.39 -14.72 6.27
CA HIS A 26 -9.22 -14.79 7.48
C HIS A 26 -9.07 -13.54 8.35
N SER A 27 -10.17 -13.11 8.97
CA SER A 27 -10.17 -12.13 10.06
C SER A 27 -10.17 -12.85 11.43
N PHE A 28 -9.26 -12.48 12.33
CA PHE A 28 -9.31 -12.92 13.73
C PHE A 28 -10.35 -12.09 14.51
N PRO A 29 -11.35 -12.69 15.17
CA PRO A 29 -12.31 -11.93 15.96
C PRO A 29 -11.74 -11.56 17.34
N SER A 30 -11.82 -10.27 17.70
CA SER A 30 -11.60 -9.78 19.06
C SER A 30 -12.87 -10.02 19.90
N ARG A 31 -12.78 -10.93 20.88
CA ARG A 31 -13.81 -11.08 21.92
C ARG A 31 -13.77 -9.87 22.85
N THR A 32 -14.80 -9.04 22.84
CA THR A 32 -15.11 -8.13 23.94
C THR A 32 -16.46 -8.52 24.53
N ARG A 33 -16.45 -8.99 25.79
CA ARG A 33 -17.63 -9.14 26.63
C ARG A 33 -17.89 -7.79 27.30
N LEU A 34 -19.05 -7.20 27.05
CA LEU A 34 -19.63 -6.16 27.89
C LEU A 34 -20.61 -6.80 28.88
N PRO A 35 -20.65 -6.38 30.15
CA PRO A 35 -21.85 -6.48 30.96
C PRO A 35 -22.56 -5.13 31.07
N ARG A 36 -23.89 -5.23 31.04
CA ARG A 36 -24.90 -4.18 31.23
C ARG A 36 -24.83 -3.55 32.63
N ARG A 37 -25.21 -2.28 32.75
CA ARG A 37 -25.85 -1.71 33.95
C ARG A 37 -27.13 -0.96 33.57
N PRO A 38 -28.19 -1.00 34.41
CA PRO A 38 -29.48 -0.39 34.12
C PRO A 38 -29.58 1.06 34.64
N GLU A 39 -30.62 1.73 34.13
CA GLU A 39 -31.15 3.05 34.47
C GLU A 39 -31.57 3.19 35.95
N LEU A 40 -31.49 4.41 36.53
CA LEU A 40 -32.65 5.24 36.94
C LEU A 40 -32.23 6.53 37.66
N ALA A 41 -33.16 7.48 37.67
CA ALA A 41 -33.03 8.90 37.98
C ALA A 41 -33.51 9.33 39.39
N CYS A 42 -33.31 10.62 39.67
CA CYS A 42 -34.09 11.57 40.50
C CYS A 42 -33.57 12.02 41.90
N CYS A 43 -33.24 13.33 41.95
CA CYS A 43 -33.55 14.45 42.90
C CYS A 43 -33.44 14.23 44.44
N PHE A 44 -33.10 15.18 45.34
CA PHE A 44 -33.47 16.61 45.53
C PHE A 44 -32.58 17.29 46.62
N GLY A 45 -32.40 18.62 46.54
CA GLY A 45 -32.23 19.61 47.65
C GLY A 45 -30.86 19.71 48.34
N THR A 46 -30.35 20.84 48.86
CA THR A 46 -30.72 22.28 49.00
C THR A 46 -29.44 23.03 49.48
N ALA A 47 -29.29 24.33 49.15
CA ALA A 47 -28.17 25.25 49.49
C ALA A 47 -28.08 25.59 51.02
N PRO A 48 -27.17 26.45 51.58
CA PRO A 48 -26.22 27.43 50.97
C PRO A 48 -24.84 27.70 51.64
N ALA A 49 -23.99 28.46 50.90
CA ALA A 49 -23.03 29.56 51.20
C ALA A 49 -21.97 29.59 52.36
N GLU A 50 -20.89 30.34 52.07
CA GLU A 50 -19.77 30.89 52.89
C GLU A 50 -18.54 29.97 53.07
N ALA A 51 -17.26 30.39 52.96
CA ALA A 51 -16.57 31.67 52.74
C ALA A 51 -15.16 31.41 52.16
N VAL A 52 -14.56 32.42 51.53
CA VAL A 52 -13.15 32.43 51.08
C VAL A 52 -12.23 32.75 52.27
N PRO A 53 -11.02 32.14 52.35
CA PRO A 53 -9.88 32.93 52.79
C PRO A 53 -8.63 32.83 51.90
N ALA A 54 -7.96 33.98 51.92
CA ALA A 54 -6.70 34.45 51.37
C ALA A 54 -5.50 33.49 51.22
N ALA A 55 -4.65 33.89 50.27
CA ALA A 55 -3.35 33.35 49.93
C ALA A 55 -2.31 33.41 51.06
N ALA A 56 -1.45 32.39 51.11
CA ALA A 56 -0.22 32.33 51.91
C ALA A 56 1.02 32.19 50.99
N PRO A 57 2.21 32.66 51.42
CA PRO A 57 3.30 33.02 50.53
C PRO A 57 4.23 31.85 50.13
N ALA A 58 4.90 32.03 48.99
CA ALA A 58 5.85 31.09 48.41
C ALA A 58 7.11 30.89 49.29
N THR A 59 7.46 29.63 49.54
CA THR A 59 8.74 29.20 50.12
C THR A 59 9.80 28.94 49.03
N PRO A 60 11.09 29.25 49.29
CA PRO A 60 12.15 29.06 48.30
C PRO A 60 12.55 27.58 48.20
N ARG A 61 12.70 27.09 46.96
CA ARG A 61 13.17 25.73 46.63
C ARG A 61 14.54 25.46 47.24
N SER A 62 14.65 24.43 48.09
CA SER A 62 15.92 23.93 48.60
C SER A 62 16.72 23.23 47.49
N ARG A 63 18.02 23.51 47.42
CA ARG A 63 18.98 22.72 46.63
C ARG A 63 19.15 21.36 47.30
N ASN A 64 18.89 20.28 46.58
CA ASN A 64 19.17 18.90 47.01
C ASN A 64 20.65 18.72 47.36
N VAL A 65 20.98 18.65 48.65
CA VAL A 65 22.26 18.15 49.14
C VAL A 65 22.10 16.64 49.35
N ARG A 66 22.60 15.81 48.42
CA ARG A 66 22.66 14.34 48.58
C ARG A 66 23.41 14.01 49.88
N SER A 67 22.90 13.06 50.66
CA SER A 67 23.52 12.63 51.92
C SER A 67 24.90 12.00 51.65
N MET A 68 25.80 12.00 52.64
CA MET A 68 27.13 11.38 52.52
C MET A 68 27.04 9.88 52.19
N GLU A 69 26.01 9.20 52.70
CA GLU A 69 25.76 7.78 52.45
C GLU A 69 25.33 7.52 50.99
N GLU A 70 24.49 8.38 50.42
CA GLU A 70 24.06 8.29 49.02
C GLU A 70 25.21 8.50 48.03
N ARG A 71 26.15 9.40 48.36
CA ARG A 71 27.35 9.63 47.53
C ARG A 71 28.25 8.40 47.52
N ARG A 72 28.49 7.80 48.68
CA ARG A 72 29.32 6.60 48.81
C ARG A 72 28.74 5.41 48.05
N ALA A 73 27.43 5.21 48.15
CA ALA A 73 26.73 4.16 47.40
C ALA A 73 26.75 4.40 45.87
N CYS A 74 26.72 5.68 45.44
CA CYS A 74 26.84 6.05 44.03
C CYS A 74 28.24 5.77 43.47
N GLU A 75 29.29 6.06 44.24
CA GLU A 75 30.68 5.78 43.86
C GLU A 75 30.95 4.28 43.74
N GLU A 76 30.42 3.48 44.65
CA GLU A 76 30.56 2.01 44.61
C GLU A 76 29.88 1.41 43.37
N ARG A 77 28.63 1.82 43.08
CA ARG A 77 27.91 1.41 41.86
C ARG A 77 28.67 1.81 40.60
N LEU A 78 29.21 3.03 40.58
CA LEU A 78 29.99 3.53 39.46
C LEU A 78 31.23 2.67 39.22
N GLY A 79 31.95 2.31 40.29
CA GLY A 79 33.11 1.41 40.22
C GLY A 79 32.77 0.08 39.55
N GLN A 80 31.65 -0.54 39.92
CA GLN A 80 31.21 -1.82 39.33
C GLN A 80 30.85 -1.69 37.84
N VAL A 81 30.15 -0.62 37.43
CA VAL A 81 29.81 -0.38 36.01
C VAL A 81 31.07 -0.21 35.18
N VAL A 82 32.03 0.57 35.66
CA VAL A 82 33.31 0.81 34.97
C VAL A 82 34.10 -0.49 34.86
N GLU A 83 34.20 -1.29 35.93
CA GLU A 83 34.92 -2.56 35.90
C GLU A 83 34.30 -3.54 34.89
N LYS A 84 32.97 -3.62 34.83
CA LYS A 84 32.27 -4.44 33.85
C LYS A 84 32.48 -3.95 32.41
N MET A 85 32.51 -2.64 32.17
CA MET A 85 32.83 -2.11 30.83
C MET A 85 34.27 -2.38 30.42
N LYS A 86 35.23 -2.34 31.35
CA LYS A 86 36.62 -2.73 31.09
C LYS A 86 36.74 -4.19 30.69
N LYS A 87 35.96 -5.08 31.30
CA LYS A 87 35.89 -6.52 30.92
C LYS A 87 35.39 -6.72 29.48
N GLU A 88 34.57 -5.80 28.98
CA GLU A 88 34.10 -5.77 27.58
C GLU A 88 35.09 -5.10 26.61
N GLY A 89 36.31 -4.77 27.07
CA GLY A 89 37.35 -4.13 26.26
C GLY A 89 37.21 -2.61 26.13
N ILE A 90 36.34 -1.97 26.93
CA ILE A 90 36.16 -0.51 26.93
C ILE A 90 36.98 0.09 28.06
N ASP A 91 38.24 0.41 27.77
CA ASP A 91 39.11 1.13 28.70
C ASP A 91 39.25 2.60 28.28
N MET A 92 38.93 3.50 29.19
CA MET A 92 39.02 4.95 28.98
C MET A 92 39.83 5.58 30.11
N SER A 93 40.72 6.50 29.73
CA SER A 93 41.55 7.26 30.69
C SER A 93 40.71 8.18 31.60
N GLN A 94 39.56 8.65 31.11
CA GLN A 94 38.63 9.49 31.87
C GLN A 94 37.18 9.15 31.53
N TRP A 95 36.38 8.93 32.57
CA TRP A 95 34.94 8.68 32.48
C TRP A 95 34.16 9.96 32.82
N ARG A 96 33.28 10.40 31.91
CA ARG A 96 32.37 11.54 32.08
C ARG A 96 30.96 11.01 32.23
N LEU A 97 30.41 11.15 33.43
CA LEU A 97 29.08 10.68 33.76
C LEU A 97 28.02 11.60 33.13
N GLY A 98 26.84 11.05 32.85
CA GLY A 98 25.71 11.80 32.30
C GLY A 98 25.88 12.30 30.86
N THR A 99 27.02 12.00 30.22
CA THR A 99 27.32 12.45 28.85
C THR A 99 27.86 11.31 27.99
N PHE A 100 27.55 11.34 26.70
CA PHE A 100 28.07 10.35 25.76
C PHE A 100 29.53 10.68 25.39
N GLN A 101 30.40 9.70 25.47
CA GLN A 101 31.82 9.79 25.09
C GLN A 101 32.11 8.93 23.86
N ARG A 102 33.01 9.39 23.00
CA ARG A 102 33.45 8.68 21.80
C ARG A 102 34.84 8.09 21.98
N THR A 103 34.99 6.80 21.72
CA THR A 103 36.26 6.06 21.75
C THR A 103 36.37 5.10 20.55
N ILE A 104 37.55 4.52 20.35
CA ILE A 104 37.76 3.48 19.33
C ILE A 104 37.02 2.21 19.77
N CYS A 105 36.29 1.59 18.85
CA CYS A 105 35.55 0.36 19.15
C CYS A 105 36.52 -0.82 19.27
N PRO A 106 36.54 -1.59 20.38
CA PRO A 106 37.43 -2.74 20.53
C PRO A 106 37.07 -3.91 19.59
N GLN A 107 35.85 -3.93 19.03
CA GLN A 107 35.41 -5.00 18.13
C GLN A 107 35.78 -4.78 16.66
N CYS A 108 35.94 -3.52 16.23
CA CYS A 108 36.28 -3.22 14.84
C CYS A 108 37.49 -2.32 14.70
N GLU A 109 38.11 -1.94 15.81
CA GLU A 109 39.32 -1.12 15.92
C GLU A 109 39.22 0.21 15.17
N GLY A 110 38.00 0.73 14.96
CA GLY A 110 37.77 1.93 14.15
C GLY A 110 37.94 1.71 12.64
N GLY A 111 38.16 0.47 12.20
CA GLY A 111 38.35 0.10 10.80
C GLY A 111 39.63 0.64 10.19
N SER A 112 39.69 0.67 8.85
CA SER A 112 40.84 1.18 8.09
C SER A 112 41.16 2.67 8.32
N THR A 113 40.26 3.41 8.98
CA THR A 113 40.42 4.83 9.31
C THR A 113 40.64 5.08 10.80
N GLU A 114 40.69 4.03 11.63
CA GLU A 114 40.87 4.09 13.08
C GLU A 114 39.93 5.10 13.78
N GLU A 115 38.68 5.22 13.28
CA GLU A 115 37.76 6.24 13.77
C GLU A 115 37.20 5.90 15.17
N ARG A 116 36.93 6.94 15.97
CA ARG A 116 36.28 6.82 17.30
C ARG A 116 34.78 6.54 17.19
N SER A 117 34.46 5.38 16.62
CA SER A 117 33.11 4.95 16.25
C SER A 117 32.23 4.49 17.42
N LEU A 118 32.82 4.13 18.56
CA LEU A 118 32.09 3.65 19.75
C LEU A 118 31.62 4.83 20.60
N SER A 119 30.31 4.93 20.81
CA SER A 119 29.71 5.83 21.80
C SER A 119 29.48 5.07 23.10
N VAL A 120 29.92 5.62 24.23
CA VAL A 120 29.80 5.03 25.57
C VAL A 120 29.09 6.04 26.48
N PHE A 121 28.23 5.55 27.37
CA PHE A 121 27.48 6.37 28.33
C PHE A 121 27.39 5.67 29.68
N ILE A 122 27.61 6.42 30.76
CA ILE A 122 27.34 5.99 32.14
C ILE A 122 26.44 7.04 32.79
N ARG A 123 25.39 6.59 33.49
CA ARG A 123 24.47 7.47 34.20
C ARG A 123 25.11 8.07 35.46
N GLU A 124 24.75 9.31 35.79
CA GLU A 124 25.31 10.05 36.95
C GLU A 124 25.08 9.38 38.32
N ASP A 125 24.10 8.48 38.44
CA ASP A 125 23.79 7.74 39.67
C ASP A 125 24.48 6.37 39.76
N GLY A 126 25.30 6.03 38.75
CA GLY A 126 26.02 4.76 38.64
C GLY A 126 25.13 3.55 38.38
N THR A 127 23.84 3.72 38.10
CA THR A 127 22.89 2.59 38.02
C THR A 127 23.07 1.73 36.78
N HIS A 128 23.62 2.28 35.70
CA HIS A 128 23.93 1.54 34.48
C HIS A 128 24.87 2.31 33.56
N GLY A 129 25.41 1.60 32.58
CA GLY A 129 25.98 2.20 31.39
C GLY A 129 25.75 1.36 30.14
N ASN A 130 25.88 1.98 28.99
CA ASN A 130 25.65 1.38 27.69
C ASN A 130 26.65 1.88 26.64
N TRP A 131 26.79 1.12 25.56
CA TRP A 131 27.64 1.48 24.43
C TRP A 131 27.03 1.06 23.09
N THR A 132 27.38 1.78 22.02
CA THR A 132 26.98 1.46 20.64
C THR A 132 28.02 1.98 19.65
N CYS A 133 28.49 1.10 18.76
CA CYS A 133 29.35 1.41 17.63
C CYS A 133 28.50 1.85 16.44
N PHE A 134 28.80 3.03 15.89
CA PHE A 134 28.04 3.64 14.80
C PHE A 134 28.57 3.31 13.40
N ARG A 135 29.61 2.48 13.32
CA ARG A 135 30.14 2.01 12.03
C ARG A 135 29.17 1.01 11.42
N ALA A 136 28.74 1.26 10.18
CA ALA A 136 27.72 0.47 9.49
C ALA A 136 28.04 -1.04 9.46
N ASN A 137 29.32 -1.40 9.34
CA ASN A 137 29.78 -2.78 9.27
C ASN A 137 30.06 -3.43 10.64
N CYS A 138 29.84 -2.72 11.76
CA CYS A 138 30.10 -3.24 13.10
C CYS A 138 28.83 -3.34 13.95
N GLY A 139 28.18 -2.21 14.25
CA GLY A 139 26.94 -2.19 15.04
C GLY A 139 27.02 -2.76 16.46
N TRP A 140 28.22 -3.04 16.98
CA TRP A 140 28.41 -3.61 18.32
C TRP A 140 27.80 -2.72 19.40
N LYS A 141 27.03 -3.30 20.31
CA LYS A 141 26.32 -2.59 21.38
C LYS A 141 26.19 -3.48 22.60
N GLY A 142 26.10 -2.84 23.76
CA GLY A 142 25.92 -3.57 25.02
C GLY A 142 25.47 -2.66 26.16
N TYR A 143 25.21 -3.30 27.29
CA TYR A 143 24.65 -2.70 28.49
C TYR A 143 25.21 -3.41 29.72
N THR A 144 25.46 -2.65 30.78
CA THR A 144 25.89 -3.21 32.07
C THR A 144 25.30 -2.43 33.25
N GLN A 145 25.19 -3.10 34.39
CA GLN A 145 24.67 -2.55 35.64
C GLN A 145 25.41 -3.14 36.86
N PRO A 146 25.46 -2.41 38.00
CA PRO A 146 25.98 -2.95 39.26
C PRO A 146 25.15 -4.13 39.77
N ASP A 147 25.76 -4.95 40.61
CA ASP A 147 25.07 -6.07 41.25
C ASP A 147 24.09 -5.55 42.32
N GLY A 148 22.93 -6.18 42.46
CA GLY A 148 21.88 -5.76 43.40
C GLY A 148 21.00 -4.58 42.96
N VAL A 149 21.26 -3.96 41.80
CA VAL A 149 20.34 -2.97 41.20
C VAL A 149 19.22 -3.72 40.46
N PRO A 150 17.92 -3.54 40.81
CA PRO A 150 16.82 -4.16 40.10
C PRO A 150 16.91 -3.83 38.61
N LYS A 151 16.70 -4.84 37.73
CA LYS A 151 16.67 -4.66 36.27
C LYS A 151 15.52 -3.72 35.87
N ALA A 152 15.70 -2.42 36.01
CA ALA A 152 14.87 -1.43 35.35
C ALA A 152 15.26 -1.47 33.87
N TYR A 153 14.37 -2.04 33.04
CA TYR A 153 14.54 -2.34 31.60
C TYR A 153 15.12 -3.73 31.25
N GLN A 154 14.33 -4.78 31.50
CA GLN A 154 14.25 -5.93 30.59
C GLN A 154 12.94 -6.73 30.81
N ALA A 155 11.78 -6.07 30.63
CA ALA A 155 10.49 -6.76 30.48
C ALA A 155 9.41 -5.81 29.88
N LYS A 156 9.44 -5.65 28.55
CA LYS A 156 8.22 -5.41 27.74
C LYS A 156 8.37 -6.16 26.41
N LYS A 157 8.46 -7.48 26.54
CA LYS A 157 7.87 -8.40 25.57
C LYS A 157 6.95 -9.30 26.37
N ASP A 158 5.71 -9.31 25.93
CA ASP A 158 4.61 -10.18 26.32
C ASP A 158 3.79 -9.77 27.56
N SER A 159 2.48 -9.76 27.33
CA SER A 159 1.34 -9.40 28.20
C SER A 159 1.05 -7.91 28.41
N GLY A 160 -0.12 -7.50 27.92
CA GLY A 160 -0.70 -6.19 28.16
C GLY A 160 -1.34 -6.11 29.54
N ASN A 161 -1.04 -5.02 30.24
CA ASN A 161 -1.99 -4.33 31.12
C ASN A 161 -1.38 -2.96 31.45
N GLU A 162 -2.10 -1.91 31.10
CA GLU A 162 -1.82 -0.54 31.51
C GLU A 162 -2.36 -0.36 32.93
N ASN A 163 -1.51 0.03 33.87
CA ASN A 163 -1.96 0.57 35.15
C ASN A 163 -1.47 2.02 35.27
N GLU A 164 -2.39 2.86 35.72
CA GLU A 164 -2.32 4.31 35.93
C GLU A 164 -1.37 4.69 37.09
N SER A 165 -0.08 4.88 36.81
CA SER A 165 0.80 5.65 37.71
C SER A 165 2.05 6.27 37.06
N ASP A 166 2.24 6.12 35.74
CA ASP A 166 3.42 6.61 35.00
C ASP A 166 3.31 8.09 34.52
N GLN A 167 2.39 8.90 35.09
CA GLN A 167 2.19 10.28 34.65
C GLN A 167 3.20 11.31 35.20
N GLU A 168 4.00 11.01 36.22
CA GLU A 168 4.81 12.05 36.89
C GLU A 168 6.31 12.13 36.54
N VAL A 169 6.85 11.29 35.65
CA VAL A 169 8.31 11.30 35.34
C VAL A 169 8.66 11.72 33.90
N LYS A 170 7.66 12.02 33.04
CA LYS A 170 7.89 12.47 31.65
C LYS A 170 8.07 13.99 31.47
N ALA A 171 8.17 14.78 32.54
CA ALA A 171 8.19 16.24 32.45
C ALA A 171 9.58 16.89 32.27
N ASN A 172 10.69 16.13 32.27
CA ASN A 172 12.05 16.71 32.30
C ASN A 172 12.99 16.27 31.15
N GLN A 173 12.47 16.00 29.96
CA GLN A 173 13.33 16.05 28.76
C GLN A 173 13.42 17.50 28.27
N PRO A 174 14.63 18.06 28.03
CA PRO A 174 14.74 19.41 27.50
C PRO A 174 14.06 19.46 26.13
N VAL A 175 13.03 20.30 26.01
CA VAL A 175 12.35 20.59 24.74
C VAL A 175 13.42 21.13 23.78
N LYS A 176 13.74 20.39 22.72
CA LYS A 176 14.61 20.88 21.64
C LYS A 176 13.93 22.10 21.02
N VAL A 177 14.42 23.29 21.33
CA VAL A 177 13.94 24.54 20.72
C VAL A 177 14.28 24.50 19.24
N ILE A 178 13.26 24.54 18.38
CA ILE A 178 13.43 24.63 16.93
C ILE A 178 13.95 26.04 16.61
N ARG A 179 15.11 26.11 15.97
CA ARG A 179 15.73 27.35 15.51
C ARG A 179 14.99 27.87 14.28
N LYS A 180 14.49 29.11 14.35
CA LYS A 180 14.03 29.86 13.18
C LYS A 180 15.24 30.46 12.46
N LEU A 181 15.37 30.22 11.17
CA LEU A 181 16.45 30.77 10.34
C LEU A 181 16.05 32.11 9.72
N ARG A 182 17.00 33.02 9.58
CA ARG A 182 16.90 34.21 8.74
C ARG A 182 17.87 34.08 7.56
N GLU A 183 17.53 34.68 6.42
CA GLU A 183 18.37 34.65 5.20
C GLU A 183 19.80 35.14 5.49
N GLU A 184 19.91 36.21 6.27
CA GLU A 184 21.17 36.84 6.69
C GLU A 184 22.07 35.89 7.49
N ASP A 185 21.50 34.93 8.23
CA ASP A 185 22.26 33.99 9.07
C ASP A 185 23.05 32.97 8.23
N LEU A 186 22.59 32.71 7.00
CA LEU A 186 23.21 31.71 6.12
C LEU A 186 24.31 32.29 5.24
N ARG A 187 24.27 33.60 4.95
CA ARG A 187 25.20 34.30 4.04
C ARG A 187 25.35 33.56 2.70
N LEU A 188 24.21 33.23 2.10
CA LEU A 188 24.17 32.56 0.80
C LEU A 188 24.58 33.56 -0.29
N GLU A 189 25.33 33.07 -1.27
CA GLU A 189 25.75 33.81 -2.45
C GLU A 189 25.08 33.18 -3.69
N PRO A 190 24.90 33.94 -4.80
CA PRO A 190 24.55 33.35 -6.09
C PRO A 190 25.58 32.30 -6.54
N LEU A 191 25.14 31.33 -7.33
CA LEU A 191 26.01 30.29 -7.89
C LEU A 191 27.09 30.90 -8.80
N CYS A 192 28.34 30.48 -8.63
CA CYS A 192 29.43 30.79 -9.54
C CYS A 192 29.34 29.98 -10.85
N ASP A 193 30.08 30.39 -11.87
CA ASP A 193 30.08 29.76 -13.20
C ASP A 193 30.46 28.28 -13.17
N GLU A 194 31.35 27.87 -12.26
CA GLU A 194 31.72 26.47 -12.05
C GLU A 194 30.51 25.62 -11.60
N LEU A 195 29.72 26.11 -10.65
CA LEU A 195 28.52 25.41 -10.19
C LEU A 195 27.38 25.47 -11.20
N VAL A 196 27.25 26.59 -11.95
CA VAL A 196 26.30 26.67 -13.06
C VAL A 196 26.64 25.62 -14.13
N THR A 197 27.93 25.47 -14.46
CA THR A 197 28.41 24.44 -15.39
C THR A 197 28.13 23.03 -14.86
N TYR A 198 28.41 22.77 -13.58
CA TYR A 198 28.09 21.50 -12.91
C TYR A 198 26.61 21.09 -13.05
N PHE A 199 25.69 22.05 -12.94
CA PHE A 199 24.26 21.79 -13.15
C PHE A 199 23.88 21.68 -14.63
N SER A 200 24.52 22.46 -15.50
CA SER A 200 24.31 22.37 -16.95
C SER A 200 24.71 21.00 -17.51
N GLU A 201 25.81 20.40 -17.03
CA GLU A 201 26.21 19.02 -17.37
C GLU A 201 25.17 17.98 -16.95
N ARG A 202 24.32 18.32 -15.97
CA ARG A 202 23.21 17.51 -15.50
C ARG A 202 21.89 17.88 -16.16
N MET A 203 21.95 18.67 -17.23
CA MET A 203 20.80 19.16 -17.99
C MET A 203 19.84 20.02 -17.15
N ILE A 204 20.33 20.66 -16.07
CA ILE A 204 19.54 21.54 -15.21
C ILE A 204 19.85 23.00 -15.58
N SER A 205 18.82 23.73 -15.98
CA SER A 205 18.92 25.11 -16.44
C SER A 205 19.08 26.11 -15.30
N ALA A 206 19.75 27.23 -15.58
CA ALA A 206 19.86 28.36 -14.65
C ALA A 206 18.49 28.96 -14.27
N LYS A 207 17.45 28.75 -15.09
CA LYS A 207 16.07 29.16 -14.77
C LYS A 207 15.52 28.31 -13.63
N THR A 208 15.66 26.99 -13.73
CA THR A 208 15.22 26.04 -12.71
C THR A 208 15.96 26.25 -11.39
N LEU A 209 17.27 26.46 -11.43
CA LEU A 209 18.08 26.76 -10.23
C LEU A 209 17.57 28.01 -9.48
N ARG A 210 17.30 29.09 -10.22
CA ARG A 210 16.80 30.36 -9.65
C ARG A 210 15.42 30.20 -9.02
N ARG A 211 14.47 29.56 -9.72
CA ARG A 211 13.12 29.34 -9.17
C ARG A 211 13.16 28.50 -7.89
N ASN A 212 14.07 27.53 -7.84
CA ASN A 212 14.26 26.65 -6.70
C ASN A 212 15.12 27.24 -5.58
N ASN A 213 15.57 28.50 -5.70
CA ASN A 213 16.42 29.16 -4.71
C ASN A 213 17.70 28.37 -4.38
N VAL A 214 18.28 27.72 -5.40
CA VAL A 214 19.58 27.07 -5.28
C VAL A 214 20.66 28.15 -5.27
N SER A 215 21.49 28.12 -4.24
CA SER A 215 22.54 29.11 -4.00
C SER A 215 23.85 28.41 -3.67
N GLN A 216 24.91 29.17 -3.40
CA GLN A 216 26.15 28.65 -2.84
C GLN A 216 26.45 29.26 -1.47
N ARG A 217 27.39 28.65 -0.75
CA ARG A 217 28.00 29.22 0.44
C ARG A 217 29.49 28.91 0.47
N LYS A 218 30.31 29.85 0.92
CA LYS A 218 31.73 29.59 1.20
C LYS A 218 31.91 29.12 2.65
N ARG A 219 32.53 27.96 2.85
CA ARG A 219 32.84 27.40 4.16
C ARG A 219 34.24 26.79 4.14
N ASN A 220 35.13 27.25 5.02
CA ASN A 220 36.53 26.79 5.12
C ASN A 220 37.26 26.82 3.75
N ASN A 221 37.17 27.93 3.01
CA ASN A 221 37.70 28.08 1.65
C ASN A 221 37.16 27.10 0.60
N LYS A 222 36.06 26.40 0.87
CA LYS A 222 35.36 25.55 -0.11
C LYS A 222 34.00 26.15 -0.45
N ILE A 223 33.63 26.06 -1.73
CA ILE A 223 32.30 26.40 -2.21
C ILE A 223 31.41 25.16 -2.01
N VAL A 224 30.25 25.35 -1.39
CA VAL A 224 29.22 24.30 -1.24
C VAL A 224 27.91 24.77 -1.86
N ILE A 225 27.20 23.85 -2.51
CA ILE A 225 25.85 24.07 -3.04
C ILE A 225 24.89 24.11 -1.86
N ALA A 226 23.97 25.06 -1.84
CA ALA A 226 22.97 25.25 -0.80
C ALA A 226 21.55 25.10 -1.39
N PHE A 227 20.80 24.13 -0.85
CA PHE A 227 19.39 23.90 -1.13
C PHE A 227 18.57 24.46 0.03
N THR A 228 17.72 25.46 -0.26
CA THR A 228 16.92 26.15 0.76
C THR A 228 15.54 25.51 0.87
N TYR A 229 15.20 25.05 2.08
CA TYR A 229 13.91 24.44 2.39
C TYR A 229 12.98 25.55 2.86
N ARG A 230 11.85 25.73 2.17
CA ARG A 230 10.94 26.86 2.37
C ARG A 230 9.50 26.39 2.58
N ARG A 231 8.76 27.14 3.39
CA ARG A 231 7.30 27.02 3.59
C ARG A 231 6.69 28.41 3.45
N ASP A 232 5.73 28.58 2.56
CA ASP A 232 5.12 29.86 2.20
C ASP A 232 6.18 30.93 1.89
N LYS A 233 7.20 30.54 1.12
CA LYS A 233 8.38 31.34 0.77
C LYS A 233 9.26 31.76 1.96
N VAL A 234 9.01 31.28 3.17
CA VAL A 234 9.85 31.54 4.36
C VAL A 234 10.89 30.42 4.51
N LEU A 235 12.13 30.79 4.78
CA LEU A 235 13.24 29.86 4.99
C LEU A 235 13.04 29.06 6.31
N VAL A 236 13.02 27.74 6.19
CA VAL A 236 12.83 26.80 7.32
C VAL A 236 14.11 26.01 7.61
N GLY A 237 14.83 25.60 6.56
CA GLY A 237 16.04 24.81 6.66
C GLY A 237 16.97 25.05 5.47
N CYS A 238 18.21 24.58 5.59
CA CYS A 238 19.14 24.59 4.48
C CYS A 238 20.02 23.34 4.51
N LYS A 239 20.13 22.68 3.36
CA LYS A 239 21.00 21.51 3.17
C LYS A 239 22.11 21.87 2.20
N TYR A 240 23.31 21.44 2.53
CA TYR A 240 24.51 21.73 1.78
C TYR A 240 25.06 20.46 1.15
N ARG A 241 25.56 20.59 -0.07
CA ARG A 241 26.20 19.52 -0.84
C ARG A 241 27.51 20.02 -1.42
N GLU A 242 28.58 19.28 -1.16
CA GLU A 242 29.82 19.41 -1.93
C GLU A 242 29.70 18.67 -3.27
N VAL A 243 30.43 19.12 -4.29
CA VAL A 243 30.57 18.39 -5.58
C VAL A 243 31.04 16.94 -5.35
N SER A 244 31.86 16.73 -4.31
CA SER A 244 32.34 15.44 -3.83
C SER A 244 31.27 14.52 -3.19
N LYS A 245 29.99 14.93 -3.20
CA LYS A 245 28.84 14.23 -2.57
C LYS A 245 28.92 14.12 -1.04
N LYS A 246 29.55 15.09 -0.37
CA LYS A 246 29.44 15.26 1.09
C LYS A 246 28.27 16.17 1.43
N PHE A 247 27.45 15.76 2.40
CA PHE A 247 26.23 16.45 2.78
C PHE A 247 26.31 16.98 4.22
N SER A 248 25.72 18.14 4.45
CA SER A 248 25.47 18.67 5.79
C SER A 248 24.18 19.50 5.80
N GLN A 249 23.61 19.78 6.97
CA GLN A 249 22.38 20.56 7.08
C GLN A 249 22.41 21.45 8.32
N GLU A 250 21.62 22.52 8.31
CA GLU A 250 21.46 23.38 9.48
C GLU A 250 20.90 22.59 10.68
N ALA A 251 21.51 22.81 11.84
CA ALA A 251 21.15 22.09 13.05
C ALA A 251 19.91 22.69 13.73
N ASN A 252 19.12 21.83 14.37
CA ASN A 252 17.94 22.19 15.16
C ASN A 252 16.86 22.95 14.37
N THR A 253 16.77 22.77 13.06
CA THR A 253 15.67 23.30 12.24
C THR A 253 14.52 22.29 12.14
N GLU A 254 13.35 22.78 11.77
CA GLU A 254 12.23 21.90 11.39
C GLU A 254 12.61 21.13 10.12
N LYS A 255 12.24 19.86 10.05
CA LYS A 255 12.43 19.05 8.84
C LYS A 255 11.17 19.13 7.99
N ILE A 256 11.33 19.55 6.75
CA ILE A 256 10.25 19.63 5.76
C ILE A 256 10.75 19.07 4.42
N LEU A 257 9.85 18.90 3.46
CA LEU A 257 10.19 18.51 2.10
C LEU A 257 10.81 19.70 1.33
N TYR A 258 11.76 19.42 0.44
CA TYR A 258 12.29 20.44 -0.46
C TYR A 258 11.28 20.69 -1.59
N GLY A 259 10.99 21.96 -1.90
CA GLY A 259 9.96 22.32 -2.87
C GLY A 259 8.52 22.25 -2.33
N LEU A 260 8.32 22.22 -1.00
CA LEU A 260 7.00 22.06 -0.36
C LEU A 260 5.90 22.98 -0.92
N ASP A 261 6.25 24.23 -1.24
CA ASP A 261 5.29 25.20 -1.78
C ASP A 261 4.74 24.81 -3.16
N ASP A 262 5.48 24.03 -3.95
CA ASP A 262 5.06 23.60 -5.29
C ASP A 262 3.92 22.56 -5.24
N ILE A 263 3.69 21.90 -4.10
CA ILE A 263 2.61 20.91 -3.93
C ILE A 263 1.42 21.44 -3.15
N LYS A 264 1.37 22.74 -2.85
CA LYS A 264 0.26 23.35 -2.12
C LYS A 264 -1.05 23.16 -2.90
N GLN A 265 -2.00 22.43 -2.31
CA GLN A 265 -3.29 22.03 -2.91
C GLN A 265 -3.21 21.11 -4.15
N ALA A 266 -2.03 20.55 -4.44
CA ALA A 266 -1.89 19.61 -5.55
C ALA A 266 -2.58 18.27 -5.24
N ARG A 267 -3.29 17.72 -6.23
CA ARG A 267 -3.92 16.39 -6.13
C ARG A 267 -3.03 15.26 -6.61
N ASP A 268 -2.10 15.58 -7.49
CA ASP A 268 -1.07 14.70 -8.03
C ASP A 268 0.28 15.28 -7.65
N ILE A 269 1.13 14.50 -6.99
CA ILE A 269 2.45 14.94 -6.52
C ILE A 269 3.50 13.87 -6.82
N ILE A 270 4.74 14.31 -7.02
CA ILE A 270 5.90 13.42 -7.20
C ILE A 270 6.82 13.59 -5.98
N ILE A 271 7.27 12.48 -5.41
CA ILE A 271 8.26 12.45 -4.34
C ILE A 271 9.50 11.74 -4.86
N VAL A 272 10.62 12.45 -4.93
CA VAL A 272 11.95 11.94 -5.29
C VAL A 272 12.86 11.84 -4.06
N GLU A 273 13.99 11.15 -4.20
CA GLU A 273 14.95 11.03 -3.11
C GLU A 273 15.81 12.30 -2.92
N GLY A 274 16.42 12.80 -4.01
CA GLY A 274 17.38 13.91 -3.96
C GLY A 274 16.86 15.25 -4.47
N GLU A 275 17.52 16.33 -4.04
CA GLU A 275 17.19 17.68 -4.53
C GLU A 275 17.47 17.84 -6.03
N ILE A 276 18.50 17.19 -6.55
CA ILE A 276 18.85 17.22 -7.99
C ILE A 276 17.78 16.50 -8.83
N ASP A 277 17.20 15.42 -8.32
CA ASP A 277 16.10 14.72 -8.99
C ASP A 277 14.85 15.59 -9.06
N LYS A 278 14.59 16.41 -8.03
CA LYS A 278 13.48 17.36 -8.04
C LYS A 278 13.67 18.39 -9.15
N LEU A 279 14.89 18.93 -9.26
CA LEU A 279 15.23 19.86 -10.34
C LEU A 279 15.10 19.18 -11.72
N SER A 280 15.47 17.90 -11.81
CA SER A 280 15.36 17.12 -13.06
C SER A 280 13.91 16.90 -13.49
N MET A 281 13.01 16.65 -12.53
CA MET A 281 11.56 16.57 -12.78
C MET A 281 11.00 17.89 -13.33
N GLU A 282 11.49 19.02 -12.82
CA GLU A 282 11.06 20.33 -13.29
C GLU A 282 11.49 20.62 -14.74
N GLU A 283 12.68 20.17 -15.15
CA GLU A 283 13.13 20.21 -16.55
C GLU A 283 12.23 19.36 -17.48
N ALA A 284 11.63 18.29 -16.96
CA ALA A 284 10.62 17.50 -17.67
C ALA A 284 9.19 18.12 -17.62
N GLY A 285 9.02 19.27 -16.97
CA GLY A 285 7.76 20.00 -16.88
C GLY A 285 6.96 19.73 -15.60
N TYR A 286 7.47 18.94 -14.66
CA TYR A 286 6.79 18.64 -13.40
C TYR A 286 7.22 19.57 -12.27
N CYS A 287 6.38 20.56 -12.01
CA CYS A 287 6.57 21.49 -10.91
C CYS A 287 6.12 20.88 -9.57
N ASN A 288 5.08 20.05 -9.59
CA ASN A 288 4.46 19.37 -8.45
C ASN A 288 5.32 18.23 -7.88
N CYS A 289 6.63 18.47 -7.73
CA CYS A 289 7.63 17.52 -7.28
C CYS A 289 8.35 18.03 -6.03
N VAL A 290 8.59 17.14 -5.08
CA VAL A 290 9.30 17.40 -3.82
C VAL A 290 10.36 16.33 -3.56
N SER A 291 11.43 16.70 -2.85
CA SER A 291 12.43 15.71 -2.39
C SER A 291 12.39 15.53 -0.88
N VAL A 292 12.74 14.33 -0.42
CA VAL A 292 12.90 14.05 1.02
C VAL A 292 14.14 14.75 1.58
N PRO A 293 14.11 15.24 2.84
CA PRO A 293 15.25 15.95 3.42
C PRO A 293 16.41 15.02 3.79
N ASP A 294 16.10 13.84 4.30
CA ASP A 294 17.05 12.83 4.74
C ASP A 294 17.07 11.67 3.73
N GLY A 295 18.26 11.14 3.45
CA GLY A 295 18.43 10.02 2.51
C GLY A 295 17.77 8.72 2.98
N ALA A 296 17.72 7.75 2.07
CA ALA A 296 17.05 6.48 2.27
C ALA A 296 17.51 5.66 3.50
N PRO A 297 16.61 4.93 4.17
CA PRO A 297 17.00 3.91 5.14
C PRO A 297 17.73 2.74 4.46
N ALA A 298 18.64 2.07 5.20
CA ALA A 298 19.25 0.83 4.73
C ALA A 298 18.24 -0.33 4.58
N GLN A 299 17.18 -0.32 5.38
CA GLN A 299 16.12 -1.32 5.36
C GLN A 299 14.78 -0.75 5.84
N VAL A 300 13.70 -1.41 5.44
CA VAL A 300 12.33 -1.09 5.88
C VAL A 300 12.20 -1.35 7.39
N SER A 301 11.48 -0.48 8.10
CA SER A 301 11.26 -0.59 9.53
C SER A 301 10.35 -1.79 9.83
N ASN A 302 10.75 -2.65 10.78
CA ASN A 302 9.96 -3.81 11.19
C ASN A 302 8.57 -3.43 11.74
N LYS A 303 8.46 -2.26 12.37
CA LYS A 303 7.20 -1.69 12.87
C LYS A 303 7.11 -0.23 12.47
N LEU A 304 5.91 0.22 12.14
CA LEU A 304 5.59 1.64 12.01
C LEU A 304 5.54 2.24 13.42
N PRO A 305 6.42 3.21 13.75
CA PRO A 305 6.29 3.98 14.98
C PRO A 305 5.00 4.81 14.96
N ASP A 306 4.47 5.14 16.14
CA ASP A 306 3.44 6.17 16.25
C ASP A 306 3.98 7.52 15.76
N LYS A 307 3.10 8.41 15.28
CA LYS A 307 3.44 9.70 14.66
C LYS A 307 4.37 10.53 15.55
N ASP A 308 4.08 10.59 16.84
CA ASP A 308 4.87 11.36 17.82
C ASP A 308 6.24 10.76 18.12
N HIS A 309 6.46 9.50 17.70
CA HIS A 309 7.70 8.76 17.89
C HIS A 309 8.49 8.55 16.60
N ASP A 310 7.93 8.92 15.46
CA ASP A 310 8.50 8.71 14.14
C ASP A 310 9.48 9.82 13.72
N LYS A 311 10.51 10.03 14.56
CA LYS A 311 11.48 11.13 14.41
C LYS A 311 12.25 11.13 13.09
N LYS A 312 12.41 9.96 12.46
CA LYS A 312 13.13 9.84 11.16
C LYS A 312 12.30 10.41 10.01
N TYR A 313 10.98 10.23 10.05
CA TYR A 313 10.05 10.68 9.01
C TYR A 313 9.19 11.85 9.49
N SER A 314 9.67 12.61 10.48
CA SER A 314 8.95 13.76 11.04
C SER A 314 8.58 14.79 9.98
N TYR A 315 9.34 14.88 8.90
CA TYR A 315 9.04 15.73 7.76
C TYR A 315 7.70 15.42 7.09
N LEU A 316 7.25 14.16 7.08
CA LEU A 316 5.92 13.80 6.55
C LEU A 316 4.81 14.36 7.43
N TRP A 317 4.99 14.30 8.75
CA TRP A 317 4.01 14.84 9.71
C TRP A 317 4.01 16.36 9.70
N ASN A 318 5.18 17.00 9.62
CA ASN A 318 5.33 18.44 9.48
C ASN A 318 4.76 18.99 8.16
N CYS A 319 4.67 18.15 7.12
CA CYS A 319 4.13 18.52 5.81
C CYS A 319 2.72 17.94 5.56
N LYS A 320 2.06 17.38 6.58
CA LYS A 320 0.82 16.63 6.44
C LYS A 320 -0.29 17.41 5.73
N GLU A 321 -0.43 18.70 6.01
CA GLU A 321 -1.42 19.57 5.36
C GLU A 321 -1.24 19.64 3.83
N TYR A 322 -0.02 19.53 3.34
CA TYR A 322 0.31 19.56 1.91
C TYR A 322 0.16 18.17 1.27
N LEU A 323 0.37 17.11 2.06
CA LEU A 323 0.35 15.73 1.60
C LEU A 323 -1.05 15.11 1.64
N ASP A 324 -1.91 15.47 2.61
CA ASP A 324 -3.26 14.92 2.76
C ASP A 324 -4.17 15.18 1.55
N PRO A 325 -4.16 16.37 0.90
CA PRO A 325 -4.97 16.62 -0.29
C PRO A 325 -4.54 15.82 -1.54
N ALA A 326 -3.31 15.31 -1.57
CA ALA A 326 -2.82 14.53 -2.69
C ALA A 326 -3.55 13.18 -2.76
N SER A 327 -4.43 13.03 -3.75
CA SER A 327 -5.10 11.76 -4.06
C SER A 327 -4.16 10.79 -4.77
N ARG A 328 -3.08 11.30 -5.36
CA ARG A 328 -2.08 10.52 -6.08
C ARG A 328 -0.67 11.01 -5.77
N ILE A 329 0.21 10.05 -5.45
CA ILE A 329 1.59 10.27 -5.05
C ILE A 329 2.47 9.33 -5.87
N ILE A 330 3.33 9.89 -6.72
CA ILE A 330 4.30 9.13 -7.51
C ILE A 330 5.62 9.09 -6.74
N LEU A 331 6.03 7.90 -6.31
CA LEU A 331 7.28 7.63 -5.62
C LEU A 331 8.38 7.34 -6.64
N ALA A 332 9.18 8.35 -6.92
CA ALA A 332 10.28 8.37 -7.88
C ALA A 332 11.63 8.31 -7.15
N THR A 333 11.79 7.31 -6.28
CA THR A 333 13.02 7.06 -5.52
C THR A 333 14.07 6.31 -6.35
N ASP A 334 15.30 6.26 -5.85
CA ASP A 334 16.42 5.62 -6.53
C ASP A 334 16.17 4.12 -6.80
N ALA A 335 16.74 3.62 -7.90
CA ALA A 335 16.63 2.24 -8.38
C ALA A 335 17.52 1.25 -7.61
N ASP A 336 17.78 1.49 -6.33
CA ASP A 336 18.68 0.70 -5.50
C ASP A 336 17.97 0.17 -4.23
N PRO A 337 18.57 -0.75 -3.46
CA PRO A 337 17.90 -1.31 -2.29
C PRO A 337 17.49 -0.27 -1.23
N PRO A 338 18.31 0.77 -0.91
CA PRO A 338 17.88 1.86 -0.05
C PRO A 338 16.67 2.64 -0.62
N GLY A 339 16.70 3.04 -1.89
CA GLY A 339 15.60 3.77 -2.53
C GLY A 339 14.30 2.97 -2.52
N GLN A 340 14.38 1.65 -2.73
CA GLN A 340 13.23 0.75 -2.59
C GLN A 340 12.68 0.71 -1.15
N ALA A 341 13.57 0.70 -0.15
CA ALA A 341 13.17 0.76 1.25
C ALA A 341 12.54 2.11 1.61
N LEU A 342 13.04 3.21 1.05
CA LEU A 342 12.47 4.55 1.19
C LEU A 342 11.05 4.59 0.61
N ALA A 343 10.84 4.12 -0.62
CA ALA A 343 9.53 4.09 -1.26
C ALA A 343 8.50 3.32 -0.42
N GLU A 344 8.88 2.17 0.13
CA GLU A 344 8.00 1.38 0.99
C GLU A 344 7.68 2.11 2.31
N GLU A 345 8.67 2.76 2.94
CA GLU A 345 8.45 3.53 4.18
C GLU A 345 7.58 4.78 3.96
N LEU A 346 7.72 5.44 2.81
CA LEU A 346 6.86 6.54 2.38
C LEU A 346 5.44 6.04 2.15
N ALA A 347 5.26 4.99 1.34
CA ALA A 347 3.96 4.44 1.01
C ALA A 347 3.21 3.98 2.27
N ARG A 348 3.90 3.35 3.22
CA ARG A 348 3.32 2.92 4.51
C ARG A 348 2.77 4.07 5.38
N ARG A 349 3.33 5.27 5.28
CA ARG A 349 2.94 6.44 6.08
C ARG A 349 1.96 7.35 5.36
N LEU A 350 2.13 7.48 4.04
CA LEU A 350 1.31 8.29 3.20
C LEU A 350 -0.01 7.58 2.85
N GLY A 351 -0.04 6.24 2.83
CA GLY A 351 -1.16 5.45 2.35
C GLY A 351 -0.78 4.82 1.01
N LYS A 352 -0.53 3.50 1.01
CA LYS A 352 -0.03 2.79 -0.17
C LYS A 352 -1.01 2.86 -1.34
N GLU A 353 -2.31 2.95 -1.03
CA GLU A 353 -3.39 3.03 -2.01
C GLU A 353 -3.33 4.25 -2.91
N ARG A 354 -2.65 5.30 -2.48
CA ARG A 354 -2.43 6.52 -3.26
C ARG A 354 -0.99 6.67 -3.72
N CYS A 355 -0.16 5.62 -3.63
CA CYS A 355 1.25 5.66 -4.00
C CYS A 355 1.56 4.77 -5.21
N TRP A 356 2.23 5.32 -6.22
CA TRP A 356 2.70 4.61 -7.40
C TRP A 356 4.22 4.69 -7.49
N ARG A 357 4.91 3.56 -7.63
CA ARG A 357 6.36 3.56 -7.74
C ARG A 357 6.80 3.66 -9.21
N VAL A 358 7.74 4.55 -9.49
CA VAL A 358 8.36 4.67 -10.81
C VAL A 358 9.22 3.43 -11.09
N LYS A 359 9.16 2.92 -12.32
CA LYS A 359 10.15 1.99 -12.85
C LYS A 359 11.01 2.73 -13.86
N TRP A 360 12.29 2.90 -13.54
CA TRP A 360 13.21 3.64 -14.38
C TRP A 360 13.52 2.87 -15.69
N PRO A 361 13.66 3.58 -16.82
CA PRO A 361 13.95 2.97 -18.12
C PRO A 361 15.41 2.49 -18.22
N LYS A 362 15.70 1.73 -19.27
CA LYS A 362 17.07 1.38 -19.64
C LYS A 362 17.80 2.58 -20.22
N LYS A 363 19.03 2.87 -19.75
CA LYS A 363 19.93 3.86 -20.38
C LYS A 363 20.76 3.26 -21.51
N ASN A 364 20.96 1.95 -21.51
CA ASN A 364 21.61 1.17 -22.57
C ASN A 364 21.07 -0.28 -22.53
N GLU A 365 21.62 -1.20 -23.34
CA GLU A 365 21.09 -2.57 -23.46
C GLU A 365 21.07 -3.34 -22.13
N THR A 366 22.01 -3.05 -21.22
CA THR A 366 22.29 -3.83 -20.00
C THR A 366 21.92 -3.11 -18.70
N GLU A 367 21.93 -1.79 -18.66
CA GLU A 367 21.77 -1.00 -17.43
C GLU A 367 20.50 -0.14 -17.44
N PHE A 368 19.85 -0.08 -16.28
CA PHE A 368 18.75 0.84 -15.99
C PHE A 368 19.28 2.18 -15.46
N CYS A 369 18.54 3.25 -15.73
CA CYS A 369 18.75 4.52 -15.04
C CYS A 369 18.52 4.34 -13.54
N LYS A 370 19.33 5.02 -12.72
CA LYS A 370 19.19 4.97 -11.26
C LYS A 370 18.10 5.89 -10.73
N ASP A 371 17.94 7.06 -11.32
CA ASP A 371 17.13 8.14 -10.79
C ASP A 371 16.62 9.05 -11.92
N ALA A 372 15.89 10.10 -11.55
CA ALA A 372 15.32 11.04 -12.50
C ALA A 372 16.41 11.80 -13.27
N ASN A 373 17.52 12.15 -12.61
CA ASN A 373 18.60 12.88 -13.24
C ASN A 373 19.32 12.04 -14.31
N GLU A 374 19.56 10.75 -14.07
CA GLU A 374 20.14 9.85 -15.08
C GLU A 374 19.22 9.73 -16.30
N VAL A 375 17.89 9.60 -16.12
CA VAL A 375 16.96 9.61 -17.26
C VAL A 375 17.04 10.91 -18.04
N LEU A 376 17.07 12.05 -17.35
CA LEU A 376 17.19 13.35 -17.99
C LEU A 376 18.50 13.49 -18.77
N MET A 377 19.62 13.04 -18.20
CA MET A 377 20.94 13.14 -18.82
C MET A 377 21.10 12.21 -20.03
N PHE A 378 20.64 10.96 -19.93
CA PHE A 378 20.86 9.96 -20.98
C PHE A 378 19.77 9.93 -22.05
N LEU A 379 18.51 10.18 -21.67
CA LEU A 379 17.35 10.02 -22.55
C LEU A 379 16.60 11.34 -22.81
N GLY A 380 16.93 12.40 -22.07
CA GLY A 380 16.35 13.73 -22.25
C GLY A 380 15.01 13.95 -21.52
N PRO A 381 14.53 15.21 -21.51
CA PRO A 381 13.35 15.61 -20.73
C PRO A 381 12.06 14.95 -21.23
N ARG A 382 11.95 14.68 -22.53
CA ARG A 382 10.78 14.00 -23.11
C ARG A 382 10.65 12.56 -22.60
N ALA A 383 11.74 11.81 -22.55
CA ALA A 383 11.73 10.44 -22.05
C ALA A 383 11.41 10.41 -20.55
N LEU A 384 11.98 11.32 -19.76
CA LEU A 384 11.63 11.45 -18.33
C LEU A 384 10.13 11.73 -18.16
N LYS A 385 9.57 12.61 -18.99
CA LYS A 385 8.13 12.87 -19.01
C LYS A 385 7.31 11.62 -19.36
N GLU A 386 7.67 10.91 -20.42
CA GLU A 386 7.01 9.67 -20.83
C GLU A 386 7.09 8.56 -19.77
N VAL A 387 8.16 8.50 -18.96
CA VAL A 387 8.26 7.54 -17.84
C VAL A 387 7.22 7.85 -16.76
N ILE A 388 7.03 9.13 -16.42
CA ILE A 388 6.04 9.56 -15.42
C ILE A 388 4.62 9.46 -16.00
N GLU A 389 4.43 9.81 -17.27
CA GLU A 389 3.17 9.63 -18.01
C GLU A 389 2.82 8.16 -18.21
N GLY A 390 3.80 7.26 -18.39
CA GLY A 390 3.58 5.82 -18.52
C GLY A 390 2.99 5.16 -17.27
N ILE A 391 3.11 5.81 -16.11
CA ILE A 391 2.40 5.44 -14.88
C ILE A 391 0.89 5.72 -15.00
N HIS A 392 0.48 6.56 -15.97
CA HIS A 392 -0.89 6.89 -16.35
C HIS A 392 -1.49 5.91 -17.37
N GLY A 393 -0.87 4.76 -17.64
CA GLY A 393 -1.29 3.80 -18.68
C GLY A 393 -2.71 3.24 -18.55
N ASP A 394 -3.46 3.64 -17.52
CA ASP A 394 -4.81 3.19 -17.21
C ASP A 394 -5.91 4.18 -17.66
N GLU A 395 -5.58 5.41 -18.08
CA GLU A 395 -6.59 6.41 -18.51
C GLU A 395 -7.33 6.01 -19.79
N LEU A 396 -6.68 5.24 -20.66
CA LEU A 396 -7.28 4.68 -21.88
C LEU A 396 -7.95 3.32 -21.64
N GLY A 397 -7.92 2.81 -20.41
CA GLY A 397 -8.42 1.50 -20.02
C GLY A 397 -7.58 0.34 -20.56
N ILE A 398 -7.60 -0.76 -19.82
CA ILE A 398 -6.90 -2.00 -20.20
C ILE A 398 -7.78 -2.80 -21.17
N PRO A 399 -7.23 -3.26 -22.31
CA PRO A 399 -7.94 -4.14 -23.24
C PRO A 399 -8.47 -5.40 -22.55
N THR A 400 -9.61 -5.90 -23.03
CA THR A 400 -10.21 -7.14 -22.52
C THR A 400 -9.51 -8.40 -23.02
N GLY A 401 -8.66 -8.26 -24.05
CA GLY A 401 -8.07 -9.37 -24.80
C GLY A 401 -8.95 -9.94 -25.90
N TRP A 402 -10.06 -9.26 -26.21
CA TRP A 402 -10.93 -9.57 -27.34
C TRP A 402 -11.13 -8.30 -28.15
N LYS A 403 -10.67 -8.26 -29.41
CA LYS A 403 -10.69 -7.04 -30.22
C LYS A 403 -12.11 -6.56 -30.46
N CYS A 404 -13.05 -7.49 -30.63
CA CYS A 404 -14.48 -7.17 -30.76
C CYS A 404 -15.08 -6.48 -29.51
N MET A 405 -14.43 -6.58 -28.36
CA MET A 405 -14.84 -5.95 -27.10
C MET A 405 -14.10 -4.64 -26.83
N ASP A 406 -12.83 -4.51 -27.23
CA ASP A 406 -11.97 -3.36 -26.89
C ASP A 406 -12.49 -2.01 -27.40
N GLY A 407 -13.32 -2.01 -28.45
CA GLY A 407 -14.03 -0.81 -28.92
C GLY A 407 -15.30 -0.48 -28.13
N LEU A 408 -15.85 -1.44 -27.38
CA LEU A 408 -17.07 -1.30 -26.59
C LEU A 408 -16.77 -1.09 -25.10
N TYR A 409 -15.72 -1.72 -24.59
CA TYR A 409 -15.40 -1.76 -23.18
C TYR A 409 -13.90 -2.03 -22.97
N LYS A 410 -13.29 -1.22 -22.12
CA LYS A 410 -11.96 -1.46 -21.54
C LYS A 410 -12.03 -1.33 -20.04
N VAL A 411 -11.12 -1.99 -19.34
CA VAL A 411 -11.13 -2.07 -17.88
C VAL A 411 -10.33 -0.92 -17.29
N VAL A 412 -11.00 -0.04 -16.55
CA VAL A 412 -10.36 1.11 -15.91
C VAL A 412 -10.28 0.93 -14.40
N PRO A 413 -9.09 0.98 -13.80
CA PRO A 413 -8.91 1.11 -12.36
C PRO A 413 -9.85 2.12 -11.71
N GLY A 414 -10.51 1.71 -10.64
CA GLY A 414 -11.39 2.57 -9.85
C GLY A 414 -12.80 2.79 -10.40
N GLU A 415 -13.14 2.14 -11.51
CA GLU A 415 -14.51 2.04 -11.99
C GLU A 415 -15.26 0.85 -11.39
N LEU A 416 -16.59 0.98 -11.34
CA LEU A 416 -17.52 -0.09 -10.97
C LEU A 416 -18.27 -0.60 -12.21
N THR A 417 -18.07 -1.87 -12.53
CA THR A 417 -18.79 -2.58 -13.60
C THR A 417 -19.80 -3.54 -13.00
N ILE A 418 -21.08 -3.34 -13.34
CA ILE A 418 -22.15 -4.29 -12.99
C ILE A 418 -22.28 -5.31 -14.12
N VAL A 419 -22.28 -6.58 -13.76
CA VAL A 419 -22.49 -7.69 -14.70
C VAL A 419 -23.79 -8.41 -14.34
N THR A 420 -24.69 -8.53 -15.30
CA THR A 420 -25.97 -9.25 -15.13
C THR A 420 -26.26 -10.19 -16.29
N GLY A 421 -27.34 -10.96 -16.17
CA GLY A 421 -27.69 -12.03 -17.09
C GLY A 421 -28.47 -13.13 -16.37
N VAL A 422 -29.34 -13.81 -17.09
CA VAL A 422 -30.16 -14.91 -16.56
C VAL A 422 -29.28 -15.99 -15.89
N PRO A 423 -29.77 -16.71 -14.87
CA PRO A 423 -29.01 -17.78 -14.21
C PRO A 423 -28.47 -18.78 -15.22
N ASN A 424 -27.22 -19.25 -15.09
CA ASN A 424 -26.58 -20.14 -16.09
C ASN A 424 -26.34 -19.51 -17.49
N SER A 425 -26.17 -18.18 -17.57
CA SER A 425 -25.74 -17.51 -18.82
C SER A 425 -24.23 -17.48 -19.05
N GLY A 426 -23.42 -17.87 -18.05
CA GLY A 426 -21.95 -17.86 -18.14
C GLY A 426 -21.26 -16.60 -17.60
N LYS A 427 -21.94 -15.77 -16.78
CA LYS A 427 -21.37 -14.54 -16.19
C LYS A 427 -20.01 -14.77 -15.52
N SER A 428 -19.95 -15.70 -14.56
CA SER A 428 -18.73 -16.00 -13.81
C SER A 428 -17.64 -16.57 -14.72
N GLU A 429 -18.00 -17.44 -15.67
CA GLU A 429 -17.05 -17.98 -16.65
C GLU A 429 -16.44 -16.90 -17.55
N TRP A 430 -17.25 -15.94 -17.99
CA TRP A 430 -16.80 -14.81 -18.80
C TRP A 430 -15.90 -13.85 -17.99
N ILE A 431 -16.27 -13.56 -16.73
CA ILE A 431 -15.44 -12.76 -15.84
C ILE A 431 -14.10 -13.45 -15.62
N ASP A 432 -14.09 -14.74 -15.26
CA ASP A 432 -12.85 -15.51 -15.05
C ASP A 432 -11.92 -15.45 -16.28
N ALA A 433 -12.48 -15.61 -17.49
CA ALA A 433 -11.71 -15.51 -18.74
C ALA A 433 -11.15 -14.09 -18.96
N LEU A 434 -11.94 -13.05 -18.67
CA LEU A 434 -11.47 -11.67 -18.71
C LEU A 434 -10.31 -11.44 -17.73
N LEU A 435 -10.41 -11.96 -16.50
CA LEU A 435 -9.34 -11.81 -15.51
C LEU A 435 -8.05 -12.50 -15.97
N CYS A 436 -8.14 -13.70 -16.53
CA CYS A 436 -6.98 -14.41 -17.11
C CYS A 436 -6.33 -13.60 -18.24
N ASN A 437 -7.13 -12.99 -19.13
CA ASN A 437 -6.60 -12.13 -20.20
C ASN A 437 -5.84 -10.92 -19.65
N ILE A 438 -6.42 -10.22 -18.68
CA ILE A 438 -5.80 -9.04 -18.06
C ILE A 438 -4.53 -9.44 -17.29
N ASN A 439 -4.56 -10.56 -16.55
CA ASN A 439 -3.38 -11.08 -15.88
C ASN A 439 -2.25 -11.36 -16.88
N ASN A 440 -2.54 -12.06 -17.98
CA ASN A 440 -1.55 -12.38 -19.01
C ASN A 440 -0.98 -11.14 -19.72
N GLN A 441 -1.78 -10.08 -19.91
CA GLN A 441 -1.35 -8.88 -20.61
C GLN A 441 -0.53 -7.93 -19.74
N CYS A 442 -0.95 -7.69 -18.50
CA CYS A 442 -0.38 -6.65 -17.65
C CYS A 442 -0.14 -7.07 -16.19
N GLY A 443 -0.24 -8.36 -15.88
CA GLY A 443 0.13 -8.93 -14.58
C GLY A 443 -0.78 -8.51 -13.43
N TRP A 444 -2.04 -8.14 -13.71
CA TRP A 444 -2.96 -7.77 -12.63
C TRP A 444 -3.24 -8.94 -11.70
N LYS A 445 -3.39 -8.59 -10.42
CA LYS A 445 -3.78 -9.51 -9.36
C LYS A 445 -5.19 -9.18 -8.89
N PHE A 446 -5.92 -10.21 -8.48
CA PHE A 446 -7.35 -10.14 -8.27
C PHE A 446 -7.75 -10.69 -6.90
N VAL A 447 -8.81 -10.11 -6.36
CA VAL A 447 -9.54 -10.67 -5.21
C VAL A 447 -10.88 -11.20 -5.72
N LEU A 448 -11.20 -12.44 -5.36
CA LEU A 448 -12.46 -13.08 -5.72
C LEU A 448 -13.28 -13.36 -4.46
N CYS A 449 -14.40 -12.66 -4.33
CA CYS A 449 -15.46 -12.92 -3.38
C CYS A 449 -16.57 -13.72 -4.09
N SER A 450 -16.28 -14.99 -4.40
CA SER A 450 -17.08 -15.86 -5.27
C SER A 450 -17.86 -16.90 -4.48
N MET A 451 -18.92 -16.55 -3.77
CA MET A 451 -19.52 -17.43 -2.74
C MET A 451 -20.11 -18.74 -3.29
N GLU A 452 -20.63 -18.75 -4.53
CA GLU A 452 -21.28 -19.94 -5.12
C GLU A 452 -20.31 -21.05 -5.57
N ASN A 453 -19.15 -20.70 -6.13
CA ASN A 453 -18.17 -21.70 -6.60
C ASN A 453 -17.38 -22.28 -5.43
N LYS A 454 -17.22 -23.60 -5.36
CA LYS A 454 -16.25 -24.20 -4.42
C LYS A 454 -14.83 -23.81 -4.81
N VAL A 455 -13.96 -23.61 -3.81
CA VAL A 455 -12.56 -23.17 -4.01
C VAL A 455 -11.82 -24.04 -5.03
N ARG A 456 -11.93 -25.37 -4.92
CA ARG A 456 -11.25 -26.30 -5.83
C ARG A 456 -11.80 -26.23 -7.25
N ASP A 457 -13.11 -26.06 -7.40
CA ASP A 457 -13.75 -25.97 -8.71
C ASP A 457 -13.40 -24.65 -9.41
N HIS A 458 -13.33 -23.55 -8.65
CA HIS A 458 -12.90 -22.26 -9.18
C HIS A 458 -11.44 -22.28 -9.61
N ALA A 459 -10.55 -22.80 -8.75
CA ALA A 459 -9.13 -22.95 -9.08
C ALA A 459 -8.95 -23.80 -10.35
N ARG A 460 -9.67 -24.92 -10.47
CA ARG A 460 -9.66 -25.76 -11.66
C ARG A 460 -10.05 -24.97 -12.92
N LYS A 461 -11.14 -24.22 -12.88
CA LYS A 461 -11.62 -23.42 -14.02
C LYS A 461 -10.60 -22.37 -14.47
N LEU A 462 -9.91 -21.73 -13.53
CA LEU A 462 -8.86 -20.75 -13.82
C LEU A 462 -7.61 -21.42 -14.41
N LEU A 463 -7.23 -22.60 -13.91
CA LEU A 463 -6.12 -23.39 -14.47
C LEU A 463 -6.38 -23.83 -15.89
N GLU A 464 -7.58 -24.36 -16.19
CA GLU A 464 -7.96 -24.78 -17.53
C GLU A 464 -7.86 -23.62 -18.53
N LYS A 465 -8.27 -22.41 -18.13
CA LYS A 465 -8.16 -21.18 -18.93
C LYS A 465 -6.72 -20.71 -19.14
N HIS A 466 -5.88 -20.86 -18.12
CA HIS A 466 -4.49 -20.40 -18.16
C HIS A 466 -3.57 -21.37 -18.94
N ILE A 467 -3.67 -22.66 -18.62
CA ILE A 467 -2.86 -23.74 -19.22
C ILE A 467 -3.41 -24.17 -20.58
N LYS A 468 -4.69 -23.90 -20.86
CA LYS A 468 -5.39 -24.24 -22.11
C LYS A 468 -5.47 -25.75 -22.37
N LYS A 469 -5.56 -26.52 -21.29
CA LYS A 469 -5.73 -27.97 -21.29
C LYS A 469 -6.76 -28.38 -20.25
N PRO A 470 -7.51 -29.46 -20.50
CA PRO A 470 -8.46 -29.98 -19.53
C PRO A 470 -7.72 -30.47 -18.27
N PHE A 471 -8.36 -30.29 -17.11
CA PHE A 471 -7.82 -30.76 -15.84
C PHE A 471 -7.98 -32.28 -15.66
N PHE A 472 -9.12 -32.82 -16.10
CA PHE A 472 -9.41 -34.24 -16.04
C PHE A 472 -9.35 -34.88 -17.42
N ASP A 473 -8.94 -36.15 -17.43
CA ASP A 473 -9.19 -37.04 -18.56
C ASP A 473 -10.64 -37.52 -18.47
N ALA A 474 -11.55 -36.75 -19.08
CA ALA A 474 -12.99 -36.96 -19.02
C ALA A 474 -13.65 -36.52 -20.33
N ARG A 475 -14.93 -36.89 -20.51
CA ARG A 475 -15.68 -36.65 -21.76
C ARG A 475 -15.66 -35.20 -22.25
N TYR A 476 -15.55 -34.22 -21.36
CA TYR A 476 -15.49 -32.80 -21.75
C TYR A 476 -14.16 -32.40 -22.39
N GLY A 477 -13.07 -33.13 -22.11
CA GLY A 477 -11.75 -32.88 -22.68
C GLY A 477 -11.62 -33.29 -24.15
N GLY A 478 -12.59 -34.05 -24.68
CA GLY A 478 -12.58 -34.50 -26.06
C GLY A 478 -11.33 -35.32 -26.37
N SER A 479 -10.59 -34.92 -27.40
CA SER A 479 -9.31 -35.51 -27.80
C SER A 479 -8.09 -34.76 -27.27
N VAL A 480 -8.29 -33.71 -26.47
CA VAL A 480 -7.19 -32.89 -25.95
C VAL A 480 -6.59 -33.57 -24.73
N GLU A 481 -5.27 -33.70 -24.71
CA GLU A 481 -4.54 -34.28 -23.60
C GLU A 481 -4.68 -33.41 -22.35
N ARG A 482 -4.92 -34.05 -21.20
CA ARG A 482 -5.00 -33.34 -19.92
C ARG A 482 -3.68 -32.67 -19.56
N MET A 483 -3.73 -31.64 -18.71
CA MET A 483 -2.52 -31.00 -18.18
C MET A 483 -1.59 -32.01 -17.49
N SER A 484 -0.29 -31.87 -17.76
CA SER A 484 0.75 -32.67 -17.12
C SER A 484 0.88 -32.30 -15.64
N LYS A 485 1.62 -33.10 -14.87
CA LYS A 485 1.88 -32.79 -13.47
C LYS A 485 2.69 -31.50 -13.32
N ASP A 486 3.67 -31.29 -14.20
CA ASP A 486 4.54 -30.12 -14.13
C ASP A 486 3.78 -28.84 -14.51
N GLU A 487 2.93 -28.91 -15.55
CA GLU A 487 2.03 -27.81 -15.93
C GLU A 487 1.04 -27.45 -14.81
N PHE A 488 0.58 -28.47 -14.07
CA PHE A 488 -0.26 -28.25 -12.90
C PHE A 488 0.48 -27.57 -11.74
N GLU A 489 1.73 -27.96 -11.47
CA GLU A 489 2.55 -27.32 -10.43
C GLU A 489 2.85 -25.85 -10.78
N GLU A 490 3.24 -25.56 -12.03
CA GLU A 490 3.43 -24.21 -12.53
C GLU A 490 2.13 -23.38 -12.45
N GLY A 491 1.02 -23.94 -12.92
CA GLY A 491 -0.28 -23.26 -12.87
C GLY A 491 -0.75 -22.97 -11.44
N LYS A 492 -0.39 -23.81 -10.45
CA LYS A 492 -0.68 -23.54 -9.04
C LYS A 492 0.10 -22.36 -8.49
N GLU A 493 1.38 -22.23 -8.85
CA GLU A 493 2.20 -21.08 -8.46
C GLU A 493 1.58 -19.80 -9.03
N TRP A 494 1.25 -19.82 -10.32
CA TRP A 494 0.53 -18.72 -10.98
C TRP A 494 -0.78 -18.36 -10.28
N LEU A 495 -1.60 -19.35 -9.92
CA LEU A 495 -2.86 -19.12 -9.19
C LEU A 495 -2.62 -18.42 -7.86
N ASN A 496 -1.64 -18.90 -7.08
CA ASN A 496 -1.35 -18.37 -5.74
C ASN A 496 -0.81 -16.94 -5.78
N GLU A 497 -0.10 -16.58 -6.84
CA GLU A 497 0.40 -15.22 -7.05
C GLU A 497 -0.65 -14.25 -7.60
N SER A 498 -1.64 -14.77 -8.34
CA SER A 498 -2.57 -13.96 -9.14
C SER A 498 -3.95 -13.78 -8.50
N PHE A 499 -4.46 -14.76 -7.76
CA PHE A 499 -5.83 -14.75 -7.25
C PHE A 499 -5.88 -14.97 -5.73
N HIS A 500 -6.54 -14.05 -5.03
CA HIS A 500 -6.77 -14.11 -3.59
C HIS A 500 -8.26 -14.30 -3.31
N LEU A 501 -8.62 -15.30 -2.50
CA LEU A 501 -10.02 -15.64 -2.25
C LEU A 501 -10.51 -15.03 -0.92
N ILE A 502 -11.68 -14.41 -0.97
CA ILE A 502 -12.46 -14.05 0.23
C ILE A 502 -13.58 -15.09 0.38
N ARG A 503 -13.62 -15.73 1.55
CA ARG A 503 -14.62 -16.76 1.90
C ARG A 503 -15.07 -16.60 3.33
N CYS A 504 -16.36 -16.75 3.57
CA CYS A 504 -16.88 -17.02 4.91
C CYS A 504 -16.88 -18.54 5.12
N GLU A 505 -16.19 -19.03 6.14
CA GLU A 505 -16.21 -20.45 6.51
C GLU A 505 -17.32 -20.78 7.52
N ASP A 506 -17.93 -19.77 8.13
CA ASP A 506 -19.03 -19.89 9.10
C ASP A 506 -20.39 -19.81 8.37
N ASP A 507 -21.47 -20.29 9.02
CA ASP A 507 -22.85 -20.26 8.51
C ASP A 507 -23.44 -18.83 8.31
N CYS A 508 -22.60 -17.78 8.32
CA CYS A 508 -23.03 -16.39 8.18
C CYS A 508 -22.66 -15.81 6.81
N LEU A 509 -23.58 -15.03 6.24
CA LEU A 509 -23.32 -14.30 5.01
C LEU A 509 -22.33 -13.14 5.28
N PRO A 510 -21.40 -12.86 4.35
CA PRO A 510 -20.45 -11.78 4.52
C PRO A 510 -21.10 -10.41 4.29
N SER A 511 -20.86 -9.46 5.20
CA SER A 511 -21.26 -8.06 4.98
C SER A 511 -20.33 -7.38 3.97
N ILE A 512 -20.84 -6.38 3.25
CA ILE A 512 -20.03 -5.65 2.28
C ILE A 512 -18.81 -4.96 2.93
N ASP A 513 -18.97 -4.43 4.15
CA ASP A 513 -17.86 -3.76 4.84
C ASP A 513 -16.74 -4.75 5.16
N TRP A 514 -17.08 -5.97 5.53
CA TRP A 514 -16.10 -7.03 5.77
C TRP A 514 -15.36 -7.41 4.48
N VAL A 515 -16.08 -7.61 3.36
CA VAL A 515 -15.49 -7.90 2.05
C VAL A 515 -14.53 -6.79 1.63
N LEU A 516 -14.97 -5.52 1.70
CA LEU A 516 -14.16 -4.37 1.29
C LEU A 516 -12.92 -4.18 2.18
N ASN A 517 -13.02 -4.48 3.48
CA ASN A 517 -11.87 -4.42 4.39
C ASN A 517 -10.81 -5.49 4.08
N LEU A 518 -11.22 -6.71 3.75
CA LEU A 518 -10.31 -7.77 3.31
C LEU A 518 -9.71 -7.46 1.93
N ALA A 519 -10.52 -6.98 0.99
CA ALA A 519 -10.05 -6.53 -0.31
C ALA A 519 -9.04 -5.39 -0.17
N LYS A 520 -9.30 -4.41 0.72
CA LYS A 520 -8.34 -3.36 1.06
C LYS A 520 -7.02 -3.94 1.56
N ALA A 521 -7.06 -4.91 2.48
CA ALA A 521 -5.85 -5.56 2.96
C ALA A 521 -5.07 -6.24 1.83
N ALA A 522 -5.77 -6.89 0.89
CA ALA A 522 -5.16 -7.54 -0.26
C ALA A 522 -4.54 -6.55 -1.25
N VAL A 523 -5.21 -5.42 -1.53
CA VAL A 523 -4.64 -4.30 -2.32
C VAL A 523 -3.33 -3.83 -1.70
N LEU A 524 -3.32 -3.57 -0.39
CA LEU A 524 -2.15 -3.02 0.32
C LEU A 524 -0.97 -4.01 0.45
N ARG A 525 -1.25 -5.32 0.52
CA ARG A 525 -0.23 -6.36 0.74
C ARG A 525 0.27 -7.00 -0.55
N HIS A 526 -0.62 -7.20 -1.51
CA HIS A 526 -0.34 -8.00 -2.70
C HIS A 526 -0.42 -7.18 -3.99
N GLY A 527 -0.77 -5.89 -3.93
CA GLY A 527 -0.86 -5.03 -5.11
C GLY A 527 -2.04 -5.39 -6.02
N VAL A 528 -3.13 -5.90 -5.44
CA VAL A 528 -4.35 -6.25 -6.18
C VAL A 528 -4.93 -5.02 -6.88
N ARG A 529 -5.37 -5.21 -8.13
CA ARG A 529 -5.94 -4.16 -8.99
C ARG A 529 -7.38 -4.43 -9.41
N GLY A 530 -7.90 -5.62 -9.11
CA GLY A 530 -9.28 -5.99 -9.40
C GLY A 530 -9.97 -6.75 -8.28
N LEU A 531 -11.25 -6.47 -8.05
CA LEU A 531 -12.12 -7.15 -7.11
C LEU A 531 -13.36 -7.68 -7.83
N VAL A 532 -13.65 -8.96 -7.70
CA VAL A 532 -14.90 -9.57 -8.14
C VAL A 532 -15.75 -9.92 -6.94
N ILE A 533 -17.00 -9.47 -6.94
CA ILE A 533 -18.03 -9.87 -5.98
C ILE A 533 -19.13 -10.58 -6.76
N ASP A 534 -19.24 -11.89 -6.55
CA ASP A 534 -20.12 -12.77 -7.33
C ASP A 534 -20.80 -13.83 -6.45
N PRO A 535 -22.14 -13.79 -6.25
CA PRO A 535 -23.10 -12.75 -6.63
C PRO A 535 -23.51 -11.82 -5.47
N TYR A 536 -24.20 -10.72 -5.79
CA TYR A 536 -24.81 -9.79 -4.82
C TYR A 536 -25.67 -10.50 -3.77
N ASN A 537 -26.43 -11.52 -4.19
CA ASN A 537 -27.41 -12.22 -3.35
C ASN A 537 -26.77 -13.03 -2.20
N GLU A 538 -25.47 -13.32 -2.29
CA GLU A 538 -24.70 -14.05 -1.27
C GLU A 538 -24.04 -13.10 -0.26
N LEU A 539 -24.46 -11.83 -0.21
CA LEU A 539 -24.05 -10.87 0.81
C LEU A 539 -25.10 -10.79 1.93
N ASP A 540 -24.67 -10.40 3.13
CA ASP A 540 -25.58 -10.16 4.23
C ASP A 540 -26.47 -8.95 3.98
N HIS A 541 -27.77 -9.21 3.78
CA HIS A 541 -28.82 -8.23 3.55
C HIS A 541 -29.61 -7.83 4.81
N GLN A 542 -29.04 -8.06 6.00
CA GLN A 542 -29.57 -7.48 7.23
C GLN A 542 -29.64 -5.96 7.13
N ARG A 543 -30.83 -5.44 7.43
CA ARG A 543 -31.18 -4.03 7.32
C ARG A 543 -31.87 -3.57 8.59
N PRO A 544 -31.64 -2.32 9.03
CA PRO A 544 -32.49 -1.69 10.03
C PRO A 544 -33.96 -1.69 9.58
N PRO A 545 -34.93 -1.78 10.50
CA PRO A 545 -36.35 -1.89 10.15
C PRO A 545 -36.87 -0.77 9.25
N ASN A 546 -36.25 0.41 9.33
CA ASN A 546 -36.68 1.63 8.63
C ASN A 546 -35.99 1.82 7.28
N GLN A 547 -35.16 0.88 6.84
CA GLN A 547 -34.38 1.01 5.61
C GLN A 547 -34.97 0.15 4.48
N THR A 548 -35.32 0.80 3.38
CA THR A 548 -35.79 0.10 2.18
C THR A 548 -34.65 -0.68 1.49
N GLU A 549 -34.99 -1.72 0.72
CA GLU A 549 -33.99 -2.46 -0.08
C GLU A 549 -33.25 -1.54 -1.05
N THR A 550 -33.97 -0.59 -1.66
CA THR A 550 -33.39 0.38 -2.59
C THR A 550 -32.37 1.30 -1.91
N GLU A 551 -32.68 1.84 -0.73
CA GLU A 551 -31.72 2.65 0.03
C GLU A 551 -30.49 1.84 0.44
N TYR A 552 -30.69 0.60 0.88
CA TYR A 552 -29.62 -0.31 1.24
C TYR A 552 -28.70 -0.60 0.05
N VAL A 553 -29.25 -1.01 -1.10
CA VAL A 553 -28.49 -1.22 -2.35
C VAL A 553 -27.73 0.06 -2.74
N SER A 554 -28.38 1.22 -2.62
CA SER A 554 -27.77 2.52 -2.90
C SER A 554 -26.55 2.78 -2.01
N GLN A 555 -26.61 2.43 -0.72
CA GLN A 555 -25.50 2.58 0.23
C GLN A 555 -24.36 1.62 -0.09
N ILE A 556 -24.66 0.34 -0.35
CA ILE A 556 -23.68 -0.67 -0.74
C ILE A 556 -22.90 -0.24 -1.99
N LEU A 557 -23.60 0.14 -3.05
CA LEU A 557 -22.98 0.58 -4.29
C LEU A 557 -22.12 1.84 -4.09
N THR A 558 -22.50 2.71 -3.16
CA THR A 558 -21.68 3.89 -2.81
C THR A 558 -20.39 3.48 -2.12
N LYS A 559 -20.44 2.52 -1.18
CA LYS A 559 -19.26 2.00 -0.51
C LYS A 559 -18.31 1.31 -1.50
N ILE A 560 -18.86 0.48 -2.39
CA ILE A 560 -18.09 -0.20 -3.43
C ILE A 560 -17.44 0.81 -4.39
N LYS A 561 -18.20 1.80 -4.87
CA LYS A 561 -17.67 2.83 -5.78
C LYS A 561 -16.56 3.65 -5.12
N ARG A 562 -16.75 4.03 -3.85
CA ARG A 562 -15.71 4.74 -3.08
C ARG A 562 -14.47 3.88 -2.89
N PHE A 563 -14.64 2.59 -2.59
CA PHE A 563 -13.51 1.66 -2.49
C PHE A 563 -12.74 1.59 -3.81
N ALA A 564 -13.45 1.40 -4.93
CA ALA A 564 -12.85 1.32 -6.26
C ALA A 564 -11.97 2.54 -6.52
N GLN A 565 -12.55 3.74 -6.38
CA GLN A 565 -11.88 5.02 -6.62
C GLN A 565 -10.69 5.25 -5.69
N HIS A 566 -10.87 4.99 -4.39
CA HIS A 566 -9.84 5.26 -3.37
C HIS A 566 -8.63 4.33 -3.51
N HIS A 567 -8.85 3.11 -4.01
CA HIS A 567 -7.81 2.09 -4.11
C HIS A 567 -7.33 1.85 -5.54
N SER A 568 -7.82 2.63 -6.52
CA SER A 568 -7.54 2.42 -7.95
C SER A 568 -7.67 0.94 -8.34
N CYS A 569 -8.74 0.32 -7.85
CA CYS A 569 -9.04 -1.09 -8.01
C CYS A 569 -10.37 -1.20 -8.78
N HIS A 570 -10.37 -1.90 -9.91
CA HIS A 570 -11.60 -2.11 -10.68
C HIS A 570 -12.50 -3.10 -9.94
N VAL A 571 -13.80 -2.81 -9.82
CA VAL A 571 -14.75 -3.72 -9.17
C VAL A 571 -15.75 -4.26 -10.17
N TRP A 572 -15.79 -5.58 -10.33
CA TRP A 572 -16.88 -6.29 -10.99
C TRP A 572 -17.87 -6.78 -9.95
N PHE A 573 -19.12 -6.39 -10.09
CA PHE A 573 -20.18 -6.78 -9.17
C PHE A 573 -21.32 -7.46 -9.92
N VAL A 574 -21.54 -8.73 -9.61
CA VAL A 574 -22.53 -9.55 -10.30
C VAL A 574 -23.86 -9.45 -9.59
N ALA A 575 -24.91 -9.10 -10.33
CA ALA A 575 -26.27 -9.02 -9.80
C ALA A 575 -27.25 -9.73 -10.72
N HIS A 576 -28.13 -10.55 -10.15
CA HIS A 576 -29.10 -11.33 -10.92
C HIS A 576 -30.39 -10.55 -11.21
N PRO A 577 -31.01 -10.77 -12.38
CA PRO A 577 -32.34 -10.24 -12.64
C PRO A 577 -33.38 -10.85 -11.70
N ARG A 578 -34.50 -10.15 -11.51
CA ARG A 578 -35.72 -10.70 -10.90
C ARG A 578 -36.21 -11.90 -11.73
N GLN A 579 -37.09 -12.73 -11.15
CA GLN A 579 -37.75 -13.77 -11.93
C GLN A 579 -38.52 -13.14 -13.10
N LEU A 580 -38.03 -13.40 -14.32
CA LEU A 580 -38.62 -12.90 -15.57
C LEU A 580 -39.81 -13.80 -15.93
N HIS A 581 -41.01 -13.31 -15.64
CA HIS A 581 -42.24 -13.99 -16.04
C HIS A 581 -42.39 -13.87 -17.57
N ASN A 582 -42.67 -14.98 -18.26
CA ASN A 582 -42.78 -15.05 -19.73
C ASN A 582 -41.50 -14.63 -20.49
N TRP A 583 -40.32 -15.04 -20.01
CA TRP A 583 -39.06 -14.77 -20.69
C TRP A 583 -39.03 -15.37 -22.10
N THR A 584 -38.86 -14.50 -23.11
CA THR A 584 -38.91 -14.85 -24.54
C THR A 584 -37.58 -15.35 -25.11
N GLY A 585 -36.58 -15.57 -24.26
CA GLY A 585 -35.23 -15.91 -24.69
C GLY A 585 -34.32 -14.72 -25.00
N ALA A 586 -34.80 -13.48 -24.87
CA ALA A 586 -34.01 -12.27 -25.12
C ALA A 586 -33.04 -11.91 -23.97
N PRO A 587 -31.96 -11.13 -24.21
CA PRO A 587 -31.14 -10.58 -23.13
C PRO A 587 -31.98 -9.74 -22.14
N PRO A 588 -31.79 -9.87 -20.82
CA PRO A 588 -32.49 -9.03 -19.85
C PRO A 588 -32.03 -7.57 -19.96
N ASN A 589 -32.92 -6.65 -19.59
CA ASN A 589 -32.57 -5.25 -19.37
C ASN A 589 -31.81 -5.13 -18.03
N MET A 590 -30.89 -4.19 -17.94
CA MET A 590 -30.24 -3.86 -16.68
C MET A 590 -31.25 -3.39 -15.60
N TYR A 591 -32.41 -2.85 -16.00
CA TYR A 591 -33.47 -2.47 -15.05
C TYR A 591 -34.20 -3.67 -14.46
N ASP A 592 -33.99 -4.86 -15.03
CA ASP A 592 -34.56 -6.10 -14.52
C ASP A 592 -33.79 -6.67 -13.32
N ILE A 593 -32.65 -6.06 -12.94
CA ILE A 593 -31.86 -6.46 -11.77
C ILE A 593 -32.72 -6.39 -10.51
N SER A 594 -32.65 -7.44 -9.68
CA SER A 594 -33.40 -7.50 -8.43
C SER A 594 -32.99 -6.42 -7.44
N GLY A 595 -33.94 -5.96 -6.63
CA GLY A 595 -33.71 -5.03 -5.53
C GLY A 595 -33.74 -3.53 -5.86
N SER A 596 -33.06 -3.04 -6.92
CA SER A 596 -33.03 -1.59 -7.16
C SER A 596 -32.58 -1.14 -8.57
N ALA A 597 -33.14 -0.04 -9.07
CA ALA A 597 -32.59 0.66 -10.25
C ALA A 597 -31.21 1.31 -9.99
N HIS A 598 -30.78 1.40 -8.72
CA HIS A 598 -29.49 2.00 -8.38
C HIS A 598 -28.27 1.25 -8.93
N PHE A 599 -28.40 -0.04 -9.24
CA PHE A 599 -27.34 -0.80 -9.93
C PHE A 599 -26.91 -0.08 -11.21
N ILE A 600 -27.86 0.37 -12.02
CA ILE A 600 -27.57 1.16 -13.22
C ILE A 600 -27.16 2.57 -12.85
N ASN A 601 -27.90 3.24 -11.95
CA ASN A 601 -27.66 4.68 -11.72
C ASN A 601 -26.25 4.96 -11.19
N LYS A 602 -25.68 4.04 -10.40
CA LYS A 602 -24.40 4.25 -9.70
C LYS A 602 -23.19 3.61 -10.38
N CYS A 603 -23.36 2.57 -11.18
CA CYS A 603 -22.26 1.95 -11.89
C CYS A 603 -21.65 2.89 -12.94
N ASP A 604 -20.40 2.63 -13.30
CA ASP A 604 -19.74 3.29 -14.42
C ASP A 604 -20.04 2.52 -15.70
N ASN A 605 -19.98 1.19 -15.63
CA ASN A 605 -20.27 0.29 -16.75
C ASN A 605 -21.36 -0.74 -16.41
N GLY A 606 -22.14 -1.16 -17.41
CA GLY A 606 -23.19 -2.15 -17.27
C GLY A 606 -23.19 -3.18 -18.40
N ILE A 607 -22.90 -4.44 -18.07
CA ILE A 607 -22.74 -5.55 -19.01
C ILE A 607 -23.83 -6.60 -18.78
N VAL A 608 -24.44 -7.07 -19.86
CA VAL A 608 -25.35 -8.22 -19.85
C VAL A 608 -24.73 -9.38 -20.60
N ILE A 609 -24.53 -10.51 -19.92
CA ILE A 609 -24.08 -11.76 -20.53
C ILE A 609 -25.30 -12.60 -20.91
N HIS A 610 -25.47 -12.82 -22.21
CA HIS A 610 -26.57 -13.57 -22.78
C HIS A 610 -26.06 -14.77 -23.59
N ARG A 611 -26.79 -15.88 -23.52
CA ARG A 611 -26.50 -17.09 -24.27
C ARG A 611 -27.80 -17.67 -24.80
N ASN A 612 -27.80 -18.02 -26.07
CA ASN A 612 -28.94 -18.72 -26.67
C ASN A 612 -29.07 -20.14 -26.11
N ARG A 613 -30.29 -20.53 -25.78
CA ARG A 613 -30.61 -21.85 -25.20
C ARG A 613 -31.41 -22.74 -26.13
N ASP A 614 -31.94 -22.17 -27.19
CA ASP A 614 -32.76 -22.87 -28.15
C ASP A 614 -31.92 -23.15 -29.41
N PRO A 615 -31.54 -24.42 -29.68
CA PRO A 615 -30.77 -24.78 -30.87
C PRO A 615 -31.42 -24.34 -32.18
N ASP A 616 -32.75 -24.26 -32.21
CA ASP A 616 -33.52 -23.79 -33.38
C ASP A 616 -33.47 -22.26 -33.49
N ALA A 617 -33.25 -21.58 -32.35
CA ALA A 617 -33.06 -20.13 -32.26
C ALA A 617 -31.62 -19.67 -32.57
N GLY A 618 -30.70 -20.58 -32.92
CA GLY A 618 -29.34 -20.25 -33.37
C GLY A 618 -28.23 -21.00 -32.61
N PRO A 619 -26.95 -20.65 -32.86
CA PRO A 619 -25.81 -21.30 -32.21
C PRO A 619 -25.86 -21.18 -30.68
N VAL A 620 -25.74 -22.31 -29.98
CA VAL A 620 -25.84 -22.41 -28.51
C VAL A 620 -24.50 -22.23 -27.79
N ASP A 621 -23.40 -22.23 -28.53
CA ASP A 621 -22.02 -22.03 -28.08
C ASP A 621 -21.57 -20.57 -28.19
N VAL A 622 -22.36 -19.72 -28.84
CA VAL A 622 -22.15 -18.28 -28.92
C VAL A 622 -22.68 -17.59 -27.67
N VAL A 623 -21.85 -16.74 -27.10
CA VAL A 623 -22.15 -15.86 -25.97
C VAL A 623 -22.17 -14.43 -26.47
N GLN A 624 -23.29 -13.76 -26.28
CA GLN A 624 -23.48 -12.35 -26.57
C GLN A 624 -23.16 -11.52 -25.32
N VAL A 625 -22.15 -10.67 -25.44
CA VAL A 625 -21.75 -9.71 -24.41
C VAL A 625 -22.34 -8.36 -24.77
N CYS A 626 -23.38 -7.95 -24.05
CA CYS A 626 -24.10 -6.73 -24.34
C CYS A 626 -23.62 -5.59 -23.44
N MET A 627 -22.93 -4.62 -24.02
CA MET A 627 -22.52 -3.40 -23.33
C MET A 627 -23.70 -2.43 -23.28
N LYS A 628 -24.42 -2.39 -22.16
CA LYS A 628 -25.68 -1.61 -22.02
C LYS A 628 -25.48 -0.22 -21.45
N LYS A 629 -24.34 0.05 -20.80
CA LYS A 629 -24.01 1.39 -20.29
C LYS A 629 -22.51 1.58 -20.21
N VAL A 630 -21.98 2.66 -20.78
CA VAL A 630 -20.60 3.12 -20.58
C VAL A 630 -20.65 4.59 -20.16
N ARG A 631 -20.11 4.92 -18.99
CA ARG A 631 -20.07 6.32 -18.51
C ARG A 631 -18.88 7.09 -19.10
N ASN A 632 -17.73 6.43 -19.22
CA ASN A 632 -16.52 7.03 -19.70
C ASN A 632 -16.41 6.86 -21.23
N LYS A 633 -16.60 7.95 -21.98
CA LYS A 633 -16.59 7.94 -23.46
C LYS A 633 -15.25 7.56 -24.08
N VAL A 634 -14.16 7.61 -23.33
CA VAL A 634 -12.80 7.32 -23.83
C VAL A 634 -12.55 5.82 -23.95
N ILE A 635 -13.24 5.01 -23.13
CA ILE A 635 -12.93 3.59 -22.96
C ILE A 635 -13.83 2.66 -23.75
N GLY A 636 -14.90 3.19 -24.34
CA GLY A 636 -15.84 2.39 -25.13
C GLY A 636 -17.21 3.04 -25.35
N GLN A 637 -18.12 2.25 -25.88
CA GLN A 637 -19.48 2.64 -26.25
C GLN A 637 -20.48 1.49 -26.07
N ILE A 638 -21.77 1.82 -26.06
CA ILE A 638 -22.85 0.83 -26.00
C ILE A 638 -22.87 0.03 -27.31
N GLY A 639 -23.05 -1.28 -27.20
CA GLY A 639 -23.06 -2.21 -28.33
C GLY A 639 -23.08 -3.65 -27.87
N ASP A 640 -23.06 -4.58 -28.82
CA ASP A 640 -23.03 -6.01 -28.53
C ASP A 640 -21.81 -6.64 -29.21
N ALA A 641 -21.10 -7.49 -28.48
CA ALA A 641 -20.03 -8.33 -29.01
C ALA A 641 -20.42 -9.81 -28.90
N PHE A 642 -19.79 -10.65 -29.73
CA PHE A 642 -20.11 -12.06 -29.83
C PHE A 642 -18.84 -12.89 -29.71
N LEU A 643 -18.85 -13.83 -28.77
CA LEU A 643 -17.75 -14.73 -28.49
C LEU A 643 -18.22 -16.18 -28.59
N THR A 644 -17.34 -17.10 -28.98
CA THR A 644 -17.58 -18.54 -28.93
C THR A 644 -16.90 -19.13 -27.69
N TYR A 645 -17.60 -20.01 -26.98
CA TYR A 645 -17.09 -20.63 -25.76
C TYR A 645 -16.49 -22.02 -26.04
N ASP A 646 -15.21 -22.18 -25.74
CA ASP A 646 -14.51 -23.46 -25.81
C ASP A 646 -14.73 -24.24 -24.51
N ARG A 647 -15.51 -25.31 -24.58
CA ARG A 647 -15.84 -26.12 -23.38
C ARG A 647 -14.65 -26.90 -22.83
N ILE A 648 -13.62 -27.12 -23.63
CA ILE A 648 -12.46 -27.95 -23.25
C ILE A 648 -11.53 -27.12 -22.35
N THR A 649 -11.20 -25.91 -22.80
CA THR A 649 -10.25 -25.02 -22.13
C THR A 649 -10.94 -23.97 -21.25
N GLY A 650 -12.23 -23.72 -21.47
CA GLY A 650 -12.97 -22.63 -20.84
C GLY A 650 -12.62 -21.24 -21.42
N GLU A 651 -11.88 -21.19 -22.53
CA GLU A 651 -11.55 -19.95 -23.23
C GLU A 651 -12.73 -19.41 -24.03
N TYR A 652 -12.68 -18.10 -24.29
CA TYR A 652 -13.57 -17.42 -25.22
C TYR A 652 -12.77 -16.92 -26.42
N LYS A 653 -13.26 -17.21 -27.62
CA LYS A 653 -12.69 -16.76 -28.89
C LYS A 653 -13.67 -15.80 -29.58
N GLU A 654 -13.17 -14.93 -30.44
CA GLU A 654 -14.04 -14.06 -31.23
C GLU A 654 -14.91 -14.90 -32.17
N ALA A 655 -16.20 -14.60 -32.23
CA ALA A 655 -17.10 -15.31 -33.14
C ALA A 655 -16.89 -14.84 -34.58
N ASP A 656 -16.86 -15.78 -35.52
CA ASP A 656 -16.71 -15.47 -36.95
C ASP A 656 -17.88 -14.62 -37.47
N GLU A 657 -17.60 -13.73 -38.42
CA GLU A 657 -18.61 -12.82 -39.01
C GLU A 657 -19.85 -13.57 -39.53
N ALA A 658 -19.66 -14.76 -40.10
CA ALA A 658 -20.76 -15.59 -40.59
C ALA A 658 -21.68 -16.09 -39.45
N ILE A 659 -21.12 -16.40 -38.29
CA ILE A 659 -21.87 -16.81 -37.10
C ILE A 659 -22.62 -15.60 -36.53
N VAL A 660 -21.93 -14.46 -36.42
CA VAL A 660 -22.53 -13.20 -35.95
C VAL A 660 -23.71 -12.79 -36.83
N ALA A 661 -23.55 -12.85 -38.16
CA ALA A 661 -24.62 -12.52 -39.11
C ALA A 661 -25.86 -13.41 -38.94
N LYS A 662 -25.68 -14.71 -38.66
CA LYS A 662 -26.79 -15.64 -38.38
C LYS A 662 -27.54 -15.24 -37.11
N VAL A 663 -26.82 -14.97 -36.02
CA VAL A 663 -27.41 -14.56 -34.73
C VAL A 663 -28.19 -13.26 -34.89
N VAL A 664 -27.59 -12.24 -35.51
CA VAL A 664 -28.23 -10.93 -35.71
C VAL A 664 -29.48 -11.03 -36.59
N LYS A 665 -29.43 -11.77 -37.70
CA LYS A 665 -30.58 -11.97 -38.60
C LYS A 665 -31.75 -12.63 -37.87
N GLN A 666 -31.47 -13.57 -36.98
CA GLN A 666 -32.48 -14.28 -36.19
C GLN A 666 -33.12 -13.39 -35.11
N GLN A 667 -32.33 -12.57 -34.42
CA GLN A 667 -32.83 -11.58 -33.46
C GLN A 667 -33.74 -10.54 -34.14
N ILE A 668 -33.38 -10.09 -35.35
CA ILE A 668 -34.23 -9.19 -36.15
C ILE A 668 -35.56 -9.88 -36.46
N ARG A 669 -35.54 -11.14 -36.92
CA ARG A 669 -36.76 -11.90 -37.22
C ARG A 669 -37.66 -12.04 -35.98
N GLN A 670 -37.10 -12.37 -34.82
CA GLN A 670 -37.85 -12.48 -33.57
C GLN A 670 -38.50 -11.15 -33.16
N LYS A 671 -37.79 -10.02 -33.27
CA LYS A 671 -38.34 -8.69 -33.01
C LYS A 671 -39.47 -8.32 -33.97
N SER A 672 -39.32 -8.61 -35.27
CA SER A 672 -40.37 -8.35 -36.25
C SER A 672 -41.63 -9.17 -36.00
N THR A 673 -41.49 -10.41 -35.53
CA THR A 673 -42.62 -11.29 -35.22
C THR A 673 -43.34 -10.90 -33.92
N SER A 674 -42.63 -10.29 -32.96
CA SER A 674 -43.24 -9.76 -31.73
C SER A 674 -43.93 -8.41 -31.91
N TYR A 675 -43.62 -7.66 -32.96
CA TYR A 675 -44.31 -6.40 -33.31
C TYR A 675 -45.60 -6.65 -34.11
N GLN A 676 -45.74 -7.82 -34.74
CA GLN A 676 -46.93 -8.23 -35.50
C GLN A 676 -47.97 -8.99 -34.66
N ARG A 677 -47.64 -9.37 -33.43
CA ARG A 677 -48.55 -9.90 -32.41
C ARG A 677 -48.82 -8.82 -31.39
#